data_AF-A0A946ZVZ2-F1
#
_entry.id   AF-A0A946ZVZ2-F1
#
_cell.length_a   1.000
_cell.length_b   1.000
_cell.length_c   1.000
_cell.angle_alpha   90.00
_cell.angle_beta   90.00
_cell.angle_gamma   90.00
#
_symmetry.space_group_name_H-M   'P 1'
#
loop_
_entity.id
_entity.type
_entity.pdbx_description
1 polymer ?
#
loop_
_entity_poly.entity_id
_entity_poly.type
_entity_poly.pdbx_seq_one_letter_code
_entity_poly.pdbx_strand_id
1 'polypeptide(L)'
;LEGTLTIDSLQMLQLRSLYSVGSMQFVIPEPVVKGSYGVVPIPEEEKNPNSQDALILDISTNGETVRKEVLGGKGSSSYMDKFTLGGLDFTLGYGSKVYELPFSITLNDFIAEKYPGTEKAYASFMSKITVEDDRPFDYDIYMNHVLDHEGYRFFQASFDPDEKGTVLSVNHDRMGTWITYTGYFLLYLGLMGIMFFGKTRFKDLANSLEKLRKKKTAIAGILFFALSIPLGAQEDQAAAEHTHSMGPTEAQLDSLFSSTVIAEEHAAKFGKLIIQDEGGRMKPINTFASELLRKLSLKDSYRDLNADQVFLSMMLNPALWYNTDFIALDKKAQNDSIRKIIGVPEGQKYIKATDFFDSQGRNKLGPYLQEAFATNTPNKFQQDFKDAYFRLSLLDRALSGEILKIFPLLNDENNKWISAMEYRSGQYQVSDSLYANFIQNAVPYYLISLREAKQTGDFTEADKILKAFAQNQKNHGAEILPSANRVEAEVIYNKLDIFNRLYKYYALVGILMFLVLVLRIFKDREIWRIATYFFKGVIILFFVWHTAGLIMRWYISGHAPWSDAYESILYVSWATLAMGLSLGRKSDMTIAAATFVTSMLLWIAHQSWVDPSIANLVPVLDSYWLMIHVAVIVGSYGPLTVGMILGVVSLLLIILTNKKNKVKMDHTLKELTIINELTLTVGVIMLTIGNFLGGQWANESWGRYWGWDPKETWALISILVYVFVIHTRLVPGLRGRWLFNFLSIIAFASIMMTYFGVNFYL
;
A
#
# COMPACT_ATOMS: atom_id res chain seq x y z
N LEU A 1 -27.12 59.73 -27.51
CA LEU A 1 -27.33 61.06 -26.90
C LEU A 1 -25.97 61.72 -26.79
N GLU A 2 -25.81 62.95 -27.26
CA GLU A 2 -24.56 63.70 -27.07
C GLU A 2 -24.67 64.53 -25.79
N GLY A 3 -23.66 64.43 -24.93
CA GLY A 3 -23.57 65.20 -23.71
C GLY A 3 -22.83 66.50 -23.99
N THR A 4 -23.48 67.65 -23.77
CA THR A 4 -22.83 68.95 -23.86
C THR A 4 -22.04 69.27 -22.59
N LEU A 5 -20.78 69.69 -22.75
CA LEU A 5 -19.93 70.22 -21.67
C LEU A 5 -19.63 71.68 -21.95
N THR A 6 -20.14 72.58 -21.10
CA THR A 6 -19.77 74.01 -21.16
C THR A 6 -18.81 74.36 -20.05
N ILE A 7 -17.73 75.07 -20.40
CA ILE A 7 -16.68 75.50 -19.47
C ILE A 7 -17.28 76.32 -18.33
N ASP A 8 -16.78 76.10 -17.11
CA ASP A 8 -17.15 76.83 -15.89
C ASP A 8 -18.65 76.86 -15.56
N SER A 9 -19.37 75.80 -15.91
CA SER A 9 -20.81 75.68 -15.63
C SER A 9 -21.16 74.35 -14.95
N LEU A 10 -22.09 74.41 -14.00
CA LEU A 10 -22.66 73.23 -13.35
C LEU A 10 -23.78 72.67 -14.22
N GLN A 11 -23.59 71.47 -14.76
CA GLN A 11 -24.54 70.83 -15.67
C GLN A 11 -25.01 69.49 -15.11
N MET A 12 -26.27 69.14 -15.41
CA MET A 12 -26.81 67.84 -15.05
C MET A 12 -26.14 66.75 -15.90
N LEU A 13 -25.41 65.85 -15.26
CA LEU A 13 -24.74 64.74 -15.93
C LEU A 13 -25.75 63.79 -16.58
N GLN A 14 -25.60 63.57 -17.89
CA GLN A 14 -26.41 62.66 -18.70
C GLN A 14 -25.65 61.35 -18.89
N LEU A 15 -26.12 60.29 -18.27
CA LEU A 15 -25.52 58.96 -18.40
C LEU A 15 -25.71 58.41 -19.83
N ARG A 16 -24.84 57.50 -20.25
CA ARG A 16 -24.84 56.86 -21.58
C ARG A 16 -24.83 57.86 -22.74
N SER A 17 -24.31 59.05 -22.49
CA SER A 17 -24.14 60.11 -23.48
C SER A 17 -22.66 60.32 -23.78
N LEU A 18 -22.34 60.57 -25.06
CA LEU A 18 -20.97 60.83 -25.51
C LEU A 18 -20.60 62.28 -25.23
N TYR A 19 -19.57 62.47 -24.41
CA TYR A 19 -18.99 63.75 -24.07
C TYR A 19 -17.69 63.94 -24.85
N SER A 20 -17.45 65.16 -25.35
CA SER A 20 -16.23 65.52 -26.06
C SER A 20 -15.58 66.74 -25.40
N VAL A 21 -14.32 66.61 -24.98
CA VAL A 21 -13.51 67.69 -24.42
C VAL A 21 -12.16 67.71 -25.14
N GLY A 22 -11.94 68.71 -25.99
CA GLY A 22 -10.77 68.73 -26.87
C GLY A 22 -10.75 67.52 -27.80
N SER A 23 -9.67 66.73 -27.77
CA SER A 23 -9.55 65.47 -28.52
C SER A 23 -10.04 64.23 -27.76
N MET A 24 -10.48 64.38 -26.51
CA MET A 24 -10.90 63.26 -25.67
C MET A 24 -12.43 63.08 -25.76
N GLN A 25 -12.85 61.88 -26.14
CA GLN A 25 -14.25 61.48 -26.14
C GLN A 25 -14.47 60.39 -25.08
N PHE A 26 -15.49 60.54 -24.24
CA PHE A 26 -15.82 59.56 -23.21
C PHE A 26 -17.33 59.45 -22.98
N VAL A 27 -17.75 58.30 -22.48
CA VAL A 27 -19.14 58.03 -22.10
C VAL A 27 -19.12 57.59 -20.63
N ILE A 28 -20.07 58.08 -19.84
CA ILE A 28 -20.30 57.59 -18.48
C ILE A 28 -21.54 56.67 -18.52
N PRO A 29 -21.36 55.35 -18.65
CA PRO A 29 -22.46 54.43 -18.98
C PRO A 29 -23.41 54.17 -17.79
N GLU A 30 -22.93 54.35 -16.57
CA GLU A 30 -23.64 54.03 -15.33
C GLU A 30 -23.44 55.15 -14.30
N PRO A 31 -24.42 55.38 -13.41
CA PRO A 31 -24.26 56.36 -12.33
C PRO A 31 -23.12 55.93 -11.41
N VAL A 32 -22.56 56.90 -10.67
CA VAL A 32 -21.63 56.60 -9.60
C VAL A 32 -22.31 55.66 -8.60
N VAL A 33 -21.81 54.44 -8.51
CA VAL A 33 -22.30 53.45 -7.53
C VAL A 33 -21.78 53.86 -6.16
N LYS A 34 -22.69 54.20 -5.25
CA LYS A 34 -22.34 54.40 -3.83
C LYS A 34 -22.17 53.03 -3.19
N GLY A 35 -20.94 52.66 -2.85
CA GLY A 35 -20.60 51.43 -2.17
C GLY A 35 -19.53 51.65 -1.12
N SER A 36 -19.33 50.65 -0.27
CA SER A 36 -18.18 50.56 0.65
C SER A 36 -17.18 49.55 0.09
N TYR A 37 -15.89 49.88 0.17
CA TYR A 37 -14.83 48.88 -0.06
C TYR A 37 -14.81 47.88 1.10
N GLY A 38 -14.68 46.60 0.78
CA GLY A 38 -14.56 45.52 1.74
C GLY A 38 -14.01 44.27 1.08
N VAL A 39 -13.58 43.31 1.87
CA VAL A 39 -13.06 42.03 1.37
C VAL A 39 -14.19 41.11 0.93
N VAL A 40 -14.06 40.54 -0.28
CA VAL A 40 -15.02 39.60 -0.87
C VAL A 40 -14.34 38.25 -1.18
N PRO A 41 -15.05 37.12 -1.01
CA PRO A 41 -14.49 35.82 -1.33
C PRO A 41 -14.26 35.68 -2.84
N ILE A 42 -13.07 35.22 -3.21
CA ILE A 42 -12.72 34.87 -4.60
C ILE A 42 -13.51 33.61 -4.99
N PRO A 43 -14.12 33.54 -6.19
CA PRO A 43 -14.74 32.33 -6.71
C PRO A 43 -13.77 31.13 -6.67
N GLU A 44 -14.24 29.94 -6.31
CA GLU A 44 -13.36 28.76 -6.15
C GLU A 44 -12.53 28.45 -7.41
N GLU A 45 -13.08 28.70 -8.59
CA GLU A 45 -12.42 28.47 -9.89
C GLU A 45 -11.26 29.45 -10.16
N GLU A 46 -11.23 30.59 -9.46
CA GLU A 46 -10.23 31.64 -9.63
C GLU A 46 -9.17 31.64 -8.51
N LYS A 47 -9.33 30.80 -7.48
CA LYS A 47 -8.35 30.68 -6.40
C LYS A 47 -7.05 30.07 -6.90
N ASN A 48 -5.95 30.71 -6.54
CA ASN A 48 -4.60 30.26 -6.82
C ASN A 48 -3.76 30.26 -5.53
N PRO A 49 -2.56 29.65 -5.52
CA PRO A 49 -1.70 29.58 -4.33
C PRO A 49 -1.30 30.93 -3.73
N ASN A 50 -1.36 32.02 -4.51
CA ASN A 50 -1.06 33.38 -4.06
C ASN A 50 -2.31 34.14 -3.57
N SER A 51 -3.48 33.49 -3.60
CA SER A 51 -4.71 34.08 -3.09
C SER A 51 -4.63 34.22 -1.58
N GLN A 52 -4.94 35.42 -1.09
CA GLN A 52 -4.91 35.73 0.34
C GLN A 52 -6.23 35.35 1.00
N ASP A 53 -6.12 34.76 2.17
CA ASP A 53 -7.21 34.58 3.10
C ASP A 53 -7.53 35.90 3.81
N ALA A 54 -8.79 36.05 4.23
CA ALA A 54 -9.26 37.24 4.93
C ALA A 54 -9.65 36.91 6.37
N LEU A 55 -9.04 37.59 7.32
CA LEU A 55 -9.38 37.50 8.73
C LEU A 55 -10.13 38.77 9.16
N ILE A 56 -11.42 38.61 9.47
CA ILE A 56 -12.28 39.72 9.94
C ILE A 56 -12.33 39.66 11.47
N LEU A 57 -11.84 40.72 12.12
CA LEU A 57 -11.74 40.81 13.58
C LEU A 57 -12.51 42.02 14.09
N ASP A 58 -13.31 41.82 15.15
CA ASP A 58 -13.88 42.90 15.94
C ASP A 58 -12.99 43.11 17.17
N ILE A 59 -12.40 44.31 17.30
CA ILE A 59 -11.41 44.62 18.33
C ILE A 59 -12.01 45.65 19.27
N SER A 60 -12.06 45.32 20.56
CA SER A 60 -12.69 46.17 21.58
C SER A 60 -11.69 46.56 22.68
N THR A 61 -11.63 47.85 23.00
CA THR A 61 -10.84 48.39 24.13
C THR A 61 -11.50 49.67 24.66
N ASN A 62 -11.53 49.82 25.98
CA ASN A 62 -12.11 50.98 26.69
C ASN A 62 -13.53 51.38 26.22
N GLY A 63 -14.35 50.39 25.85
CA GLY A 63 -15.73 50.59 25.39
C GLY A 63 -15.89 50.95 23.91
N GLU A 64 -14.80 51.15 23.18
CA GLU A 64 -14.79 51.34 21.72
C GLU A 64 -14.56 50.00 21.03
N THR A 65 -15.25 49.75 19.90
CA THR A 65 -15.06 48.55 19.07
C THR A 65 -14.87 48.94 17.62
N VAL A 66 -13.86 48.39 16.95
CA VAL A 66 -13.60 48.59 15.52
C VAL A 66 -13.43 47.25 14.83
N ARG A 67 -14.08 47.10 13.67
CA ARG A 67 -13.87 45.98 12.76
C ARG A 67 -12.65 46.23 11.89
N LYS A 68 -11.76 45.23 11.79
CA LYS A 68 -10.60 45.23 10.89
C LYS A 68 -10.60 43.99 10.02
N GLU A 69 -10.27 44.19 8.75
CA GLU A 69 -10.15 43.13 7.75
C GLU A 69 -8.65 42.98 7.44
N VAL A 70 -8.07 41.85 7.82
CA VAL A 70 -6.66 41.54 7.63
C VAL A 70 -6.54 40.54 6.49
N LEU A 71 -5.90 40.93 5.39
CA LEU A 71 -5.54 39.99 4.32
C LEU A 71 -4.20 39.33 4.63
N GLY A 72 -4.12 38.03 4.40
CA GLY A 72 -3.00 37.22 4.87
C GLY A 72 -3.01 35.83 4.29
N GLY A 73 -2.08 34.99 4.74
CA GLY A 73 -2.03 33.60 4.28
C GLY A 73 -0.66 32.98 4.52
N LYS A 74 -0.57 31.68 4.23
CA LYS A 74 0.71 30.95 4.30
C LYS A 74 1.74 31.62 3.39
N GLY A 75 2.92 31.92 3.91
CA GLY A 75 4.00 32.60 3.17
C GLY A 75 3.92 34.13 3.15
N SER A 76 2.80 34.73 3.56
CA SER A 76 2.69 36.18 3.74
C SER A 76 3.18 36.58 5.14
N SER A 77 3.88 37.71 5.24
CA SER A 77 4.30 38.30 6.52
C SER A 77 3.88 39.77 6.65
N SER A 78 2.90 40.21 5.85
CA SER A 78 2.43 41.59 5.84
C SER A 78 1.61 41.92 7.09
N TYR A 79 1.86 43.10 7.64
CA TYR A 79 1.07 43.69 8.73
C TYR A 79 0.23 44.83 8.18
N MET A 80 -0.96 45.02 8.74
CA MET A 80 -1.75 46.23 8.54
C MET A 80 -1.02 47.45 9.09
N ASP A 81 -1.36 48.62 8.54
CA ASP A 81 -0.96 49.89 9.11
C ASP A 81 -1.43 50.03 10.56
N LYS A 82 -0.60 50.70 11.35
CA LYS A 82 -0.85 51.00 12.77
C LYS A 82 -2.15 51.79 12.93
N PHE A 83 -3.01 51.37 13.86
CA PHE A 83 -4.22 52.12 14.22
C PHE A 83 -4.36 52.25 15.73
N THR A 84 -4.97 53.35 16.18
CA THR A 84 -5.19 53.62 17.60
C THR A 84 -6.65 53.38 17.96
N LEU A 85 -6.92 52.70 19.09
CA LEU A 85 -8.27 52.46 19.61
C LEU A 85 -8.24 52.49 21.15
N GLY A 86 -9.14 53.27 21.78
CA GLY A 86 -9.17 53.39 23.23
C GLY A 86 -7.86 53.85 23.87
N GLY A 87 -7.02 54.62 23.15
CA GLY A 87 -5.70 55.09 23.61
C GLY A 87 -4.56 54.07 23.51
N LEU A 88 -4.80 52.90 22.90
CA LEU A 88 -3.78 51.88 22.61
C LEU A 88 -3.51 51.80 21.11
N ASP A 89 -2.26 51.53 20.77
CA ASP A 89 -1.81 51.35 19.39
C ASP A 89 -1.76 49.87 19.02
N PHE A 90 -2.41 49.51 17.92
CA PHE A 90 -2.49 48.14 17.42
C PHE A 90 -1.84 48.01 16.04
N THR A 91 -1.24 46.85 15.81
CA THR A 91 -0.74 46.39 14.52
C THR A 91 -1.09 44.92 14.40
N LEU A 92 -1.73 44.55 13.30
CA LEU A 92 -2.24 43.19 13.09
C LEU A 92 -1.60 42.62 11.84
N GLY A 93 -1.17 41.38 11.90
CA GLY A 93 -0.69 40.63 10.74
C GLY A 93 -1.34 39.26 10.75
N TYR A 94 -1.70 38.77 9.57
CA TYR A 94 -2.21 37.43 9.40
C TYR A 94 -1.32 36.73 8.37
N GLY A 95 -0.64 35.67 8.80
CA GLY A 95 0.27 34.93 7.92
C GLY A 95 1.38 34.22 8.67
N SER A 96 2.44 33.89 7.94
CA SER A 96 3.61 33.21 8.46
C SER A 96 4.44 34.14 9.35
N LYS A 97 4.82 33.62 10.52
CA LYS A 97 5.77 34.29 11.41
C LYS A 97 7.18 34.17 10.84
N VAL A 98 7.86 35.31 10.68
CA VAL A 98 9.24 35.36 10.19
C VAL A 98 10.20 35.07 11.34
N TYR A 99 11.15 34.18 11.09
CA TYR A 99 12.26 33.88 11.97
C TYR A 99 13.56 34.14 11.20
N GLU A 100 14.46 34.93 11.78
CA GLU A 100 15.77 35.19 11.19
C GLU A 100 16.76 34.12 11.65
N LEU A 101 17.51 33.58 10.70
CA LEU A 101 18.57 32.60 10.95
C LEU A 101 19.91 33.32 11.17
N PRO A 102 20.85 32.73 11.93
CA PRO A 102 22.17 33.34 12.15
C PRO A 102 23.10 33.25 10.92
N PHE A 103 22.68 32.58 9.85
CA PHE A 103 23.41 32.38 8.58
C PHE A 103 22.42 32.42 7.41
N SER A 104 22.92 32.57 6.18
CA SER A 104 22.13 32.47 4.94
C SER A 104 22.31 31.13 4.24
N ILE A 105 21.31 30.74 3.44
CA ILE A 105 21.38 29.58 2.57
C ILE A 105 21.03 30.04 1.15
N THR A 106 21.90 29.69 0.20
CA THR A 106 21.69 29.94 -1.23
C THR A 106 21.38 28.62 -1.93
N LEU A 107 20.25 28.54 -2.65
CA LEU A 107 19.93 27.40 -3.51
C LEU A 107 20.68 27.54 -4.84
N ASN A 108 21.62 26.63 -5.09
CA ASN A 108 22.40 26.61 -6.32
C ASN A 108 21.67 25.87 -7.44
N ASP A 109 21.06 24.73 -7.11
CA ASP A 109 20.39 23.87 -8.07
C ASP A 109 19.35 22.97 -7.37
N PHE A 110 18.31 22.58 -8.10
CA PHE A 110 17.30 21.62 -7.63
C PHE A 110 17.20 20.47 -8.63
N ILE A 111 17.40 19.25 -8.14
CA ILE A 111 17.43 18.04 -8.97
C ILE A 111 16.31 17.12 -8.50
N ALA A 112 15.41 16.75 -9.41
CA ALA A 112 14.34 15.80 -9.15
C ALA A 112 14.46 14.61 -10.12
N GLU A 113 14.89 13.47 -9.60
CA GLU A 113 14.99 12.25 -10.40
C GLU A 113 13.63 11.56 -10.46
N LYS A 114 13.23 11.12 -11.66
CA LYS A 114 11.95 10.46 -11.91
C LYS A 114 12.16 8.96 -12.09
N TYR A 115 11.14 8.16 -11.80
CA TYR A 115 11.18 6.77 -12.25
C TYR A 115 11.14 6.74 -13.77
N PRO A 116 11.81 5.75 -14.40
CA PRO A 116 11.87 5.64 -15.84
C PRO A 116 10.47 5.71 -16.50
N GLY A 117 10.33 6.52 -17.53
CA GLY A 117 9.09 6.68 -18.29
C GLY A 117 7.95 7.45 -17.60
N THR A 118 8.15 7.93 -16.38
CA THR A 118 7.14 8.70 -15.63
C THR A 118 7.34 10.21 -15.74
N GLU A 119 6.26 10.98 -15.61
CA GLU A 119 6.32 12.45 -15.65
C GLU A 119 6.22 13.09 -14.26
N LYS A 120 5.52 12.43 -13.33
CA LYS A 120 5.21 12.94 -11.98
C LYS A 120 5.54 11.96 -10.85
N ALA A 121 6.22 10.85 -11.14
CA ALA A 121 6.63 9.89 -10.13
C ALA A 121 8.13 10.05 -9.87
N TYR A 122 8.47 10.64 -8.73
CA TYR A 122 9.84 10.97 -8.37
C TYR A 122 10.48 9.83 -7.58
N ALA A 123 11.70 9.46 -7.97
CA ALA A 123 12.56 8.49 -7.29
C ALA A 123 13.45 9.17 -6.23
N SER A 124 13.82 10.44 -6.45
CA SER A 124 14.54 11.25 -5.48
C SER A 124 14.36 12.75 -5.80
N PHE A 125 14.59 13.62 -4.81
CA PHE A 125 14.67 15.05 -5.03
C PHE A 125 15.67 15.67 -4.06
N MET A 126 16.47 16.61 -4.56
CA MET A 126 17.67 17.13 -3.94
C MET A 126 17.82 18.63 -4.19
N SER A 127 18.12 19.39 -3.14
CA SER A 127 18.56 20.78 -3.22
C SER A 127 20.06 20.86 -3.00
N LYS A 128 20.80 21.36 -3.98
CA LYS A 128 22.20 21.73 -3.82
C LYS A 128 22.26 23.14 -3.28
N ILE A 129 22.85 23.32 -2.11
CA ILE A 129 22.89 24.61 -1.43
C ILE A 129 24.31 25.00 -1.06
N THR A 130 24.52 26.30 -0.89
CA THR A 130 25.69 26.84 -0.18
C THR A 130 25.20 27.44 1.13
N VAL A 131 25.79 27.00 2.24
CA VAL A 131 25.58 27.61 3.55
C VAL A 131 26.56 28.75 3.68
N GLU A 132 26.04 29.96 3.83
CA GLU A 132 26.81 31.19 3.96
C GLU A 132 26.89 31.59 5.44
N ASP A 133 28.02 31.26 6.05
CA ASP A 133 28.37 31.60 7.43
C ASP A 133 29.85 32.08 7.47
N ASP A 134 30.49 32.15 8.64
CA ASP A 134 31.90 32.50 8.82
C ASP A 134 32.85 31.72 7.86
N ARG A 135 32.49 30.48 7.51
CA ARG A 135 33.17 29.66 6.51
C ARG A 135 32.14 29.01 5.58
N PRO A 136 31.93 29.55 4.37
CA PRO A 136 30.97 28.99 3.44
C PRO A 136 31.35 27.56 3.01
N PHE A 137 30.34 26.71 2.87
CA PHE A 137 30.50 25.35 2.36
C PHE A 137 29.27 24.91 1.56
N ASP A 138 29.50 24.04 0.58
CA ASP A 138 28.44 23.44 -0.22
C ASP A 138 27.90 22.19 0.48
N TYR A 139 26.59 21.98 0.38
CA TYR A 139 25.91 20.83 0.95
C TYR A 139 24.71 20.43 0.09
N ASP A 140 24.45 19.12 0.02
CA ASP A 140 23.33 18.57 -0.73
C ASP A 140 22.26 18.09 0.27
N ILE A 141 21.08 18.72 0.24
CA ILE A 141 19.94 18.31 1.06
C ILE A 141 19.00 17.47 0.21
N TYR A 142 18.77 16.22 0.60
CA TYR A 142 17.82 15.32 -0.06
C TYR A 142 17.17 14.36 0.94
N MET A 143 16.29 13.50 0.46
CA MET A 143 15.59 12.53 1.30
C MET A 143 16.60 11.66 2.09
N ASN A 144 16.44 11.60 3.42
CA ASN A 144 17.37 10.92 4.35
C ASN A 144 18.77 11.55 4.46
N HIS A 145 19.00 12.75 3.91
CA HIS A 145 20.24 13.51 4.09
C HIS A 145 19.93 14.97 4.50
N VAL A 146 19.96 15.19 5.82
CA VAL A 146 19.57 16.46 6.46
C VAL A 146 20.82 17.28 6.78
N LEU A 147 20.80 18.56 6.43
CA LEU A 147 21.82 19.51 6.89
C LEU A 147 21.61 19.78 8.39
N ASP A 148 22.65 19.64 9.21
CA ASP A 148 22.67 20.03 10.62
C ASP A 148 23.77 21.09 10.83
N HIS A 149 23.37 22.34 11.11
CA HIS A 149 24.29 23.46 11.29
C HIS A 149 23.81 24.37 12.43
N GLU A 150 24.69 24.68 13.40
CA GLU A 150 24.37 25.45 14.63
C GLU A 150 23.14 24.96 15.43
N GLY A 151 22.75 23.69 15.27
CA GLY A 151 21.56 23.11 15.88
C GLY A 151 20.27 23.32 15.09
N TYR A 152 20.35 23.99 13.93
CA TYR A 152 19.30 24.03 12.92
C TYR A 152 19.44 22.86 11.97
N ARG A 153 18.31 22.19 11.72
CA ARG A 153 18.20 21.06 10.82
C ARG A 153 17.31 21.39 9.64
N PHE A 154 17.83 21.25 8.44
CA PHE A 154 17.11 21.53 7.20
C PHE A 154 16.83 20.23 6.46
N PHE A 155 15.54 19.98 6.25
CA PHE A 155 15.04 18.81 5.54
C PHE A 155 14.30 19.24 4.27
N GLN A 156 14.48 18.48 3.20
CA GLN A 156 13.78 18.65 1.94
C GLN A 156 12.29 18.25 2.06
N ALA A 157 11.41 19.20 2.37
CA ALA A 157 10.00 18.92 2.64
C ALA A 157 9.14 18.77 1.40
N SER A 158 9.29 19.70 0.45
CA SER A 158 8.61 19.65 -0.85
C SER A 158 9.36 20.57 -1.83
N PHE A 159 8.83 20.70 -3.03
CA PHE A 159 9.33 21.58 -4.05
C PHE A 159 8.16 22.14 -4.84
N ASP A 160 8.40 23.21 -5.59
CA ASP A 160 7.37 23.83 -6.41
C ASP A 160 7.05 22.95 -7.61
N PRO A 161 5.77 22.86 -8.06
CA PRO A 161 5.38 21.97 -9.16
C PRO A 161 6.08 22.25 -10.50
N ASP A 162 6.70 23.41 -10.66
CA ASP A 162 7.51 23.78 -11.83
C ASP A 162 8.98 23.36 -11.71
N GLU A 163 9.35 22.66 -10.63
CA GLU A 163 10.69 22.16 -10.32
C GLU A 163 11.74 23.27 -10.13
N LYS A 164 11.33 24.53 -9.91
CA LYS A 164 12.24 25.68 -9.79
C LYS A 164 12.46 26.18 -8.36
N GLY A 165 11.63 25.74 -7.43
CA GLY A 165 11.68 26.17 -6.04
C GLY A 165 11.77 24.99 -5.08
N THR A 166 12.46 25.20 -3.96
CA THR A 166 12.58 24.22 -2.88
C THR A 166 11.88 24.71 -1.63
N VAL A 167 11.23 23.80 -0.92
CA VAL A 167 10.64 24.07 0.39
C VAL A 167 11.37 23.21 1.41
N LEU A 168 12.16 23.85 2.26
CA LEU A 168 12.85 23.19 3.36
C LEU A 168 12.04 23.31 4.65
N SER A 169 11.90 22.20 5.38
CA SER A 169 11.45 22.26 6.77
C SER A 169 12.65 22.50 7.66
N VAL A 170 12.49 23.40 8.64
CA VAL A 170 13.55 23.78 9.56
C VAL A 170 13.13 23.44 10.98
N ASN A 171 13.99 22.72 11.70
CA ASN A 171 13.85 22.46 13.13
C ASN A 171 15.10 22.96 13.86
N HIS A 172 14.95 23.45 15.09
CA HIS A 172 16.08 23.88 15.92
C HIS A 172 16.06 23.14 17.26
N ASP A 173 16.92 22.14 17.41
CA ASP A 173 17.01 21.31 18.62
C ASP A 173 18.43 20.77 18.88
N ARG A 174 19.27 21.63 19.47
CA ARG A 174 20.69 21.32 19.73
C ARG A 174 20.91 20.24 20.80
N MET A 175 20.13 20.23 21.88
CA MET A 175 20.33 19.31 23.02
C MET A 175 19.27 18.21 23.12
N GLY A 176 18.03 18.47 22.68
CA GLY A 176 16.92 17.54 22.82
C GLY A 176 17.16 16.24 22.07
N THR A 177 17.73 16.31 20.86
CA THR A 177 18.12 15.10 20.09
C THR A 177 19.07 14.19 20.90
N TRP A 178 20.14 14.74 21.48
CA TRP A 178 21.13 13.96 22.25
C TRP A 178 20.55 13.35 23.52
N ILE A 179 19.74 14.11 24.26
CA ILE A 179 19.07 13.65 25.47
C ILE A 179 18.13 12.50 25.13
N THR A 180 17.31 12.67 24.08
CA THR A 180 16.35 11.68 23.61
C THR A 180 17.05 10.40 23.15
N TYR A 181 18.10 10.51 22.34
CA TYR A 181 18.83 9.35 21.82
C TYR A 181 19.56 8.58 22.92
N THR A 182 20.13 9.29 23.90
CA THR A 182 20.73 8.66 25.09
C THR A 182 19.66 7.92 25.89
N GLY A 183 18.49 8.54 26.08
CA GLY A 183 17.34 7.91 26.72
C GLY A 183 16.87 6.64 26.00
N TYR A 184 16.77 6.70 24.67
CA TYR A 184 16.42 5.54 23.84
C TYR A 184 17.44 4.42 23.97
N PHE A 185 18.73 4.74 23.90
CA PHE A 185 19.79 3.75 24.05
C PHE A 185 19.76 3.06 25.42
N LEU A 186 19.60 3.83 26.50
CA LEU A 186 19.47 3.28 27.86
C LEU A 186 18.20 2.41 28.00
N LEU A 187 17.09 2.83 27.40
CA LEU A 187 15.86 2.06 27.36
C LEU A 187 16.05 0.73 26.62
N TYR A 188 16.71 0.74 25.46
CA TYR A 188 16.99 -0.47 24.67
C TYR A 188 17.84 -1.46 25.48
N LEU A 189 18.93 -0.98 26.09
CA LEU A 189 19.79 -1.80 26.95
C LEU A 189 19.00 -2.38 28.14
N GLY A 190 18.16 -1.58 28.78
CA GLY A 190 17.32 -2.01 29.89
C GLY A 190 16.33 -3.11 29.48
N LEU A 191 15.61 -2.91 28.38
CA LEU A 191 14.62 -3.87 27.87
C LEU A 191 15.26 -5.16 27.38
N MET A 192 16.37 -5.08 26.64
CA MET A 192 17.13 -6.26 26.22
C MET A 192 17.71 -7.01 27.45
N GLY A 193 18.17 -6.26 28.45
CA GLY A 193 18.71 -6.82 29.69
C GLY A 193 17.73 -7.72 30.45
N ILE A 194 16.42 -7.44 30.38
CA ILE A 194 15.37 -8.28 30.99
C ILE A 194 15.40 -9.72 30.46
N MET A 195 15.78 -9.92 29.20
CA MET A 195 15.81 -11.24 28.56
C MET A 195 17.09 -12.01 28.90
N PHE A 196 18.23 -11.32 29.03
CA PHE A 196 19.56 -11.96 29.08
C PHE A 196 20.23 -11.96 30.46
N PHE A 197 19.95 -11.00 31.35
CA PHE A 197 20.67 -10.85 32.62
C PHE A 197 19.92 -11.40 33.85
N GLY A 198 20.68 -11.85 34.87
CA GLY A 198 20.21 -12.01 36.25
C GLY A 198 19.04 -12.98 36.53
N LYS A 199 18.35 -12.71 37.66
CA LYS A 199 17.12 -13.39 38.14
C LYS A 199 15.87 -12.63 37.66
N THR A 200 15.66 -12.57 36.35
CA THR A 200 14.50 -11.86 35.79
C THR A 200 13.28 -12.76 35.74
N ARG A 201 12.09 -12.16 35.80
CA ARG A 201 10.81 -12.87 35.64
C ARG A 201 10.75 -13.65 34.32
N PHE A 202 11.34 -13.13 33.25
CA PHE A 202 11.43 -13.83 31.96
C PHE A 202 12.16 -15.17 32.10
N LYS A 203 13.34 -15.19 32.75
CA LYS A 203 14.06 -16.43 33.04
C LYS A 203 13.31 -17.33 34.03
N ASP A 204 12.68 -16.77 35.04
CA ASP A 204 11.89 -17.56 36.00
C ASP A 204 10.71 -18.27 35.33
N LEU A 205 10.03 -17.61 34.38
CA LEU A 205 8.98 -18.20 33.56
C LEU A 205 9.53 -19.30 32.65
N ALA A 206 10.64 -19.04 31.96
CA ALA A 206 11.30 -20.02 31.10
C ALA A 206 11.76 -21.28 31.88
N ASN A 207 12.25 -21.09 33.11
CA ASN A 207 12.65 -22.15 34.04
C ASN A 207 11.43 -22.89 34.62
N SER A 208 10.35 -22.17 34.93
CA SER A 208 9.09 -22.75 35.42
C SER A 208 8.45 -23.67 34.37
N LEU A 209 8.51 -23.25 33.10
CA LEU A 209 8.08 -24.06 31.96
C LEU A 209 8.89 -25.36 31.85
N GLU A 210 10.19 -25.32 32.15
CA GLU A 210 11.06 -26.51 32.14
C GLU A 210 10.76 -27.46 33.31
N LYS A 211 10.49 -26.94 34.51
CA LYS A 211 10.08 -27.74 35.67
C LYS A 211 8.75 -28.47 35.45
N LEU A 212 7.79 -27.83 34.78
CA LEU A 212 6.52 -28.45 34.40
C LEU A 212 6.71 -29.63 33.44
N ARG A 213 7.76 -29.58 32.59
CA ARG A 213 8.06 -30.61 31.59
C ARG A 213 8.76 -31.84 32.16
N LYS A 214 9.64 -31.71 33.19
CA LYS A 214 10.28 -32.88 33.83
C LYS A 214 9.27 -33.87 34.44
N LYS A 215 8.03 -33.44 34.71
CA LYS A 215 6.91 -34.31 35.09
C LYS A 215 6.22 -35.04 33.92
N LYS A 216 6.44 -34.62 32.67
CA LYS A 216 5.87 -35.20 31.44
C LYS A 216 6.80 -36.23 30.77
N THR A 217 8.10 -36.26 31.07
CA THR A 217 9.13 -37.00 30.32
C THR A 217 9.57 -38.33 30.95
N ALA A 218 8.62 -39.19 31.34
CA ALA A 218 8.92 -40.55 31.82
C ALA A 218 8.56 -41.66 30.82
N ILE A 219 8.02 -41.37 29.63
CA ILE A 219 7.61 -42.39 28.66
C ILE A 219 7.86 -41.91 27.24
N ALA A 220 8.94 -42.37 26.60
CA ALA A 220 9.06 -42.62 25.15
C ALA A 220 10.52 -42.93 24.79
N GLY A 221 10.87 -44.22 24.70
CA GLY A 221 12.12 -44.67 24.10
C GLY A 221 11.86 -45.57 22.89
N ILE A 222 12.57 -45.27 21.80
CA ILE A 222 13.06 -46.16 20.71
C ILE A 222 11.97 -46.60 19.68
N LEU A 223 11.97 -46.02 18.45
CA LEU A 223 12.59 -46.50 17.18
C LEU A 223 11.90 -47.78 16.64
N PHE A 224 11.59 -48.05 15.36
CA PHE A 224 11.96 -47.53 14.03
C PHE A 224 11.06 -48.23 12.96
N PHE A 225 10.93 -47.64 11.76
CA PHE A 225 10.63 -48.24 10.43
C PHE A 225 9.35 -49.06 10.13
N ALA A 226 8.55 -48.61 9.14
CA ALA A 226 8.42 -49.25 7.80
C ALA A 226 7.17 -48.79 6.99
N LEU A 227 7.46 -48.36 5.75
CA LEU A 227 6.76 -48.58 4.46
C LEU A 227 5.34 -48.04 4.14
N SER A 228 5.39 -47.09 3.19
CA SER A 228 4.62 -46.88 1.95
C SER A 228 3.70 -48.01 1.42
N ILE A 229 2.57 -47.65 0.82
CA ILE A 229 2.17 -47.87 -0.61
C ILE A 229 0.72 -47.32 -0.86
N PRO A 230 0.37 -46.86 -2.09
CA PRO A 230 -0.85 -46.11 -2.43
C PRO A 230 -1.92 -46.97 -3.15
N LEU A 231 -3.14 -46.45 -3.29
CA LEU A 231 -4.22 -46.83 -4.23
C LEU A 231 -5.30 -45.74 -4.12
N GLY A 232 -5.99 -45.25 -5.15
CA GLY A 232 -6.24 -45.68 -6.53
C GLY A 232 -7.63 -45.11 -6.90
N ALA A 233 -7.76 -44.52 -8.08
CA ALA A 233 -8.99 -43.90 -8.58
C ALA A 233 -10.05 -44.94 -9.01
N GLN A 234 -11.33 -44.56 -9.03
CA GLN A 234 -12.28 -44.99 -10.07
C GLN A 234 -13.51 -44.06 -10.15
N GLU A 235 -13.95 -43.87 -11.40
CA GLU A 235 -15.15 -43.17 -11.91
C GLU A 235 -16.49 -43.76 -11.43
N ASP A 236 -17.57 -42.98 -11.56
CA ASP A 236 -18.78 -43.44 -12.25
C ASP A 236 -19.70 -42.28 -12.71
N GLN A 237 -20.33 -42.49 -13.86
CA GLN A 237 -21.30 -41.64 -14.59
C GLN A 237 -22.72 -41.74 -13.99
N ALA A 238 -23.52 -40.67 -13.94
CA ALA A 238 -24.66 -40.29 -14.81
C ALA A 238 -25.75 -39.73 -13.84
N ALA A 239 -26.71 -38.85 -14.14
CA ALA A 239 -27.45 -38.54 -15.35
C ALA A 239 -28.05 -37.10 -15.26
N ALA A 240 -28.58 -36.64 -16.38
CA ALA A 240 -29.07 -35.29 -16.67
C ALA A 240 -30.44 -34.93 -16.02
N GLU A 241 -30.71 -33.63 -15.90
CA GLU A 241 -32.02 -33.04 -16.18
C GLU A 241 -31.89 -31.56 -16.58
N HIS A 242 -32.62 -31.15 -17.62
CA HIS A 242 -32.59 -29.83 -18.25
C HIS A 242 -33.68 -28.90 -17.71
N THR A 243 -33.45 -27.58 -17.73
CA THR A 243 -34.51 -26.58 -18.00
C THR A 243 -33.92 -25.27 -18.51
N HIS A 244 -34.55 -24.70 -19.55
CA HIS A 244 -34.06 -23.56 -20.34
C HIS A 244 -34.74 -22.22 -19.94
N SER A 245 -34.03 -21.10 -20.04
CA SER A 245 -34.60 -19.85 -20.62
C SER A 245 -33.54 -18.82 -21.06
N MET A 246 -33.39 -18.71 -22.39
CA MET A 246 -33.24 -17.54 -23.27
C MET A 246 -32.39 -16.31 -22.89
N GLY A 247 -31.14 -16.37 -23.39
CA GLY A 247 -30.30 -15.32 -23.97
C GLY A 247 -29.27 -16.01 -24.89
N PRO A 248 -28.48 -15.33 -25.74
CA PRO A 248 -27.46 -16.03 -26.54
C PRO A 248 -26.48 -16.78 -25.61
N THR A 249 -26.32 -18.08 -25.84
CA THR A 249 -25.78 -19.06 -24.87
C THR A 249 -24.25 -19.02 -24.71
N GLU A 250 -23.76 -19.22 -23.47
CA GLU A 250 -22.33 -19.40 -23.11
C GLU A 250 -21.58 -20.39 -24.02
N ALA A 251 -22.25 -21.40 -24.58
CA ALA A 251 -21.67 -22.39 -25.49
C ALA A 251 -21.11 -21.81 -26.82
N GLN A 252 -21.63 -20.69 -27.32
CA GLN A 252 -21.09 -20.01 -28.49
C GLN A 252 -19.84 -19.18 -28.14
N LEU A 253 -19.76 -18.65 -26.92
CA LEU A 253 -18.57 -18.01 -26.40
C LEU A 253 -17.47 -19.05 -26.13
N ASP A 254 -17.79 -20.22 -25.56
CA ASP A 254 -16.81 -21.28 -25.30
C ASP A 254 -16.13 -21.80 -26.58
N SER A 255 -16.89 -21.99 -27.67
CA SER A 255 -16.30 -22.34 -28.97
C SER A 255 -15.40 -21.23 -29.54
N LEU A 256 -15.71 -19.96 -29.27
CA LEU A 256 -14.88 -18.82 -29.67
C LEU A 256 -13.64 -18.65 -28.76
N PHE A 257 -13.72 -18.99 -27.48
CA PHE A 257 -12.58 -19.01 -26.56
C PHE A 257 -11.61 -20.15 -26.87
N SER A 258 -12.11 -21.36 -27.16
CA SER A 258 -11.29 -22.44 -27.71
C SER A 258 -10.61 -22.03 -29.03
N SER A 259 -11.23 -21.12 -29.78
CA SER A 259 -10.67 -20.52 -31.00
C SER A 259 -9.71 -19.33 -30.77
N THR A 260 -9.38 -18.96 -29.53
CA THR A 260 -8.38 -17.91 -29.23
C THR A 260 -7.24 -18.40 -28.33
N VAL A 261 -7.27 -19.65 -27.86
CA VAL A 261 -6.21 -20.23 -27.03
C VAL A 261 -4.91 -20.35 -27.83
N ILE A 262 -3.85 -19.72 -27.31
CA ILE A 262 -2.48 -19.86 -27.79
C ILE A 262 -1.79 -20.95 -26.96
N ALA A 263 -0.89 -21.70 -27.59
CA ALA A 263 -0.10 -22.73 -26.91
C ALA A 263 0.67 -22.14 -25.71
N GLU A 264 0.62 -22.81 -24.56
CA GLU A 264 1.26 -22.33 -23.33
C GLU A 264 2.75 -22.05 -23.50
N GLU A 265 3.45 -22.85 -24.32
CA GLU A 265 4.88 -22.67 -24.58
C GLU A 265 5.16 -21.32 -25.27
N HIS A 266 4.36 -20.95 -26.27
CA HIS A 266 4.53 -19.68 -26.95
C HIS A 266 4.09 -18.50 -26.06
N ALA A 267 2.98 -18.66 -25.33
CA ALA A 267 2.53 -17.66 -24.35
C ALA A 267 3.60 -17.38 -23.28
N ALA A 268 4.32 -18.41 -22.82
CA ALA A 268 5.42 -18.26 -21.87
C ALA A 268 6.64 -17.52 -22.47
N LYS A 269 6.90 -17.65 -23.79
CA LYS A 269 7.94 -16.85 -24.48
C LYS A 269 7.54 -15.37 -24.53
N PHE A 270 6.27 -15.09 -24.84
CA PHE A 270 5.73 -13.73 -24.80
C PHE A 270 5.76 -13.13 -23.39
N GLY A 271 5.36 -13.91 -22.37
CA GLY A 271 5.38 -13.50 -20.96
C GLY A 271 6.77 -13.14 -20.42
N LYS A 272 7.85 -13.57 -21.07
CA LYS A 272 9.24 -13.22 -20.70
C LYS A 272 9.73 -11.88 -21.27
N LEU A 273 9.01 -11.28 -22.21
CA LEU A 273 9.33 -9.92 -22.67
C LEU A 273 9.14 -8.93 -21.53
N ILE A 274 9.88 -7.82 -21.58
CA ILE A 274 9.80 -6.78 -20.55
C ILE A 274 8.83 -5.71 -20.98
N ILE A 275 8.08 -5.19 -20.01
CA ILE A 275 7.14 -4.09 -20.17
C ILE A 275 7.42 -3.05 -19.08
N GLN A 276 7.31 -1.77 -19.44
CA GLN A 276 7.33 -0.66 -18.50
C GLN A 276 5.91 -0.39 -18.03
N ASP A 277 5.66 -0.50 -16.72
CA ASP A 277 4.35 -0.14 -16.17
C ASP A 277 4.19 1.38 -15.98
N GLU A 278 2.98 1.84 -15.61
CA GLU A 278 2.68 3.25 -15.37
C GLU A 278 3.50 3.89 -14.24
N GLY A 279 4.05 3.07 -13.32
CA GLY A 279 4.92 3.50 -12.24
C GLY A 279 6.41 3.50 -12.62
N GLY A 280 6.74 3.18 -13.87
CA GLY A 280 8.10 3.11 -14.39
C GLY A 280 8.85 1.82 -14.06
N ARG A 281 8.20 0.82 -13.46
CA ARG A 281 8.83 -0.46 -13.13
C ARG A 281 8.94 -1.33 -14.37
N MET A 282 10.16 -1.79 -14.63
CA MET A 282 10.43 -2.80 -15.66
C MET A 282 10.12 -4.20 -15.11
N LYS A 283 9.11 -4.87 -15.67
CA LYS A 283 8.70 -6.21 -15.23
C LYS A 283 8.42 -7.14 -16.42
N PRO A 284 8.45 -8.46 -16.23
CA PRO A 284 8.02 -9.39 -17.27
C PRO A 284 6.54 -9.19 -17.59
N ILE A 285 6.16 -9.34 -18.86
CA ILE A 285 4.76 -9.35 -19.29
C ILE A 285 3.96 -10.37 -18.49
N ASN A 286 4.57 -11.47 -18.04
CA ASN A 286 3.92 -12.47 -17.19
C ASN A 286 3.37 -11.89 -15.89
N THR A 287 4.18 -11.09 -15.19
CA THR A 287 3.74 -10.40 -13.97
C THR A 287 2.65 -9.39 -14.31
N PHE A 288 2.87 -8.59 -15.36
CA PHE A 288 1.94 -7.57 -15.78
C PHE A 288 0.57 -8.16 -16.16
N ALA A 289 0.54 -9.25 -16.94
CA ALA A 289 -0.66 -9.93 -17.36
C ALA A 289 -1.41 -10.53 -16.16
N SER A 290 -0.69 -11.11 -15.19
CA SER A 290 -1.28 -11.58 -13.93
C SER A 290 -1.91 -10.44 -13.12
N GLU A 291 -1.21 -9.29 -13.01
CA GLU A 291 -1.75 -8.08 -12.37
C GLU A 291 -2.99 -7.56 -13.09
N LEU A 292 -2.96 -7.48 -14.43
CA LEU A 292 -4.07 -7.06 -15.28
C LEU A 292 -5.29 -7.96 -15.07
N LEU A 293 -5.10 -9.28 -15.18
CA LEU A 293 -6.17 -10.26 -15.01
C LEU A 293 -6.80 -10.19 -13.62
N ARG A 294 -5.99 -10.05 -12.57
CA ARG A 294 -6.46 -9.93 -11.20
C ARG A 294 -7.20 -8.61 -10.96
N LYS A 295 -6.73 -7.50 -11.51
CA LYS A 295 -7.40 -6.18 -11.40
C LYS A 295 -8.76 -6.18 -12.08
N LEU A 296 -8.89 -6.87 -13.22
CA LEU A 296 -10.13 -6.93 -14.00
C LEU A 296 -11.13 -7.98 -13.46
N SER A 297 -10.66 -9.20 -13.16
CA SER A 297 -11.53 -10.35 -12.87
C SER A 297 -11.46 -10.88 -11.43
N LEU A 298 -10.54 -10.37 -10.61
CA LEU A 298 -10.25 -10.85 -9.24
C LEU A 298 -9.83 -12.33 -9.18
N LYS A 299 -9.34 -12.88 -10.29
CA LYS A 299 -8.83 -14.24 -10.44
C LYS A 299 -7.42 -14.22 -11.03
N ASP A 300 -6.67 -15.31 -10.82
CA ASP A 300 -5.33 -15.51 -11.39
C ASP A 300 -5.37 -16.32 -12.71
N SER A 301 -6.54 -16.88 -13.07
CA SER A 301 -6.81 -17.58 -14.33
C SER A 301 -8.25 -17.34 -14.80
N TYR A 302 -8.51 -17.52 -16.09
CA TYR A 302 -9.84 -17.36 -16.68
C TYR A 302 -10.15 -18.51 -17.64
N ARG A 303 -11.22 -19.29 -17.37
CA ARG A 303 -11.65 -20.43 -18.21
C ARG A 303 -10.48 -21.37 -18.57
N ASP A 304 -9.72 -21.77 -17.55
CA ASP A 304 -8.50 -22.59 -17.63
C ASP A 304 -7.28 -21.97 -18.35
N LEU A 305 -7.39 -20.73 -18.84
CA LEU A 305 -6.28 -19.99 -19.41
C LEU A 305 -5.45 -19.30 -18.34
N ASN A 306 -4.13 -19.36 -18.49
CA ASN A 306 -3.21 -18.55 -17.70
C ASN A 306 -3.23 -17.08 -18.15
N ALA A 307 -2.68 -16.19 -17.33
CA ALA A 307 -2.72 -14.75 -17.59
C ALA A 307 -2.09 -14.34 -18.92
N ASP A 308 -0.99 -14.98 -19.34
CA ASP A 308 -0.28 -14.68 -20.59
C ASP A 308 -1.16 -15.00 -21.80
N GLN A 309 -1.84 -16.16 -21.76
CA GLN A 309 -2.80 -16.58 -22.79
C GLN A 309 -4.01 -15.64 -22.84
N VAL A 310 -4.51 -15.21 -21.68
CA VAL A 310 -5.62 -14.25 -21.61
C VAL A 310 -5.21 -12.93 -22.25
N PHE A 311 -4.03 -12.41 -21.91
CA PHE A 311 -3.56 -11.14 -22.47
C PHE A 311 -3.32 -11.23 -23.99
N LEU A 312 -2.74 -12.33 -24.49
CA LEU A 312 -2.64 -12.58 -25.93
C LEU A 312 -4.01 -12.68 -26.61
N SER A 313 -4.98 -13.34 -25.96
CA SER A 313 -6.35 -13.43 -26.46
C SER A 313 -7.02 -12.05 -26.56
N MET A 314 -6.78 -11.16 -25.58
CA MET A 314 -7.24 -9.78 -25.61
C MET A 314 -6.71 -9.02 -26.83
N MET A 315 -5.42 -9.19 -27.13
CA MET A 315 -4.80 -8.54 -28.30
C MET A 315 -5.27 -9.14 -29.63
N LEU A 316 -5.53 -10.45 -29.68
CA LEU A 316 -5.93 -11.14 -30.90
C LEU A 316 -7.39 -10.87 -31.28
N ASN A 317 -8.27 -10.78 -30.29
CA ASN A 317 -9.70 -10.60 -30.48
C ASN A 317 -10.30 -9.59 -29.48
N PRO A 318 -10.04 -8.27 -29.64
CA PRO A 318 -10.54 -7.26 -28.72
C PRO A 318 -12.08 -7.24 -28.58
N ALA A 319 -12.78 -7.45 -29.69
CA ALA A 319 -14.25 -7.45 -29.73
C ALA A 319 -14.87 -8.56 -28.88
N LEU A 320 -14.22 -9.74 -28.80
CA LEU A 320 -14.68 -10.84 -27.94
C LEU A 320 -14.69 -10.41 -26.46
N TRP A 321 -13.59 -9.82 -25.99
CA TRP A 321 -13.43 -9.44 -24.59
C TRP A 321 -14.34 -8.29 -24.17
N TYR A 322 -14.71 -7.41 -25.08
CA TYR A 322 -15.70 -6.37 -24.83
C TYR A 322 -17.10 -6.93 -24.51
N ASN A 323 -17.42 -8.11 -25.07
CA ASN A 323 -18.71 -8.79 -24.93
C ASN A 323 -18.68 -9.96 -23.93
N THR A 324 -17.55 -10.17 -23.25
CA THR A 324 -17.34 -11.29 -22.33
C THR A 324 -17.67 -10.86 -20.89
N ASP A 325 -18.34 -11.74 -20.15
CA ASP A 325 -18.53 -11.60 -18.70
C ASP A 325 -17.18 -11.77 -18.00
N PHE A 326 -16.49 -10.65 -17.80
CA PHE A 326 -15.08 -10.63 -17.41
C PHE A 326 -14.77 -9.64 -16.29
N ILE A 327 -15.35 -8.43 -16.35
CA ILE A 327 -15.09 -7.39 -15.37
C ILE A 327 -15.83 -7.76 -14.08
N ALA A 328 -15.10 -7.88 -12.96
CA ALA A 328 -15.71 -8.01 -11.66
C ALA A 328 -16.04 -6.61 -11.11
N LEU A 329 -17.21 -6.45 -10.46
CA LEU A 329 -17.53 -5.23 -9.71
C LEU A 329 -17.04 -5.30 -8.26
N ASP A 330 -17.26 -6.45 -7.61
CA ASP A 330 -16.87 -6.69 -6.23
C ASP A 330 -16.75 -8.20 -5.94
N LYS A 331 -16.00 -8.57 -4.89
CA LYS A 331 -15.78 -10.00 -4.55
C LYS A 331 -17.06 -10.73 -4.13
N LYS A 332 -18.00 -10.01 -3.49
CA LYS A 332 -19.17 -10.59 -2.81
C LYS A 332 -20.47 -10.48 -3.61
N ALA A 333 -20.43 -9.78 -4.75
CA ALA A 333 -21.61 -9.44 -5.52
C ALA A 333 -22.71 -8.73 -4.71
N GLN A 334 -22.31 -7.79 -3.85
CA GLN A 334 -23.20 -7.09 -2.91
C GLN A 334 -23.48 -5.63 -3.31
N ASN A 335 -22.70 -5.05 -4.23
CA ASN A 335 -22.95 -3.69 -4.70
C ASN A 335 -23.99 -3.67 -5.82
N ASP A 336 -25.27 -3.79 -5.45
CA ASP A 336 -26.38 -3.80 -6.43
C ASP A 336 -26.70 -2.41 -6.99
N SER A 337 -26.17 -1.33 -6.40
CA SER A 337 -26.35 0.03 -6.90
C SER A 337 -25.75 0.22 -8.29
N ILE A 338 -24.51 -0.23 -8.50
CA ILE A 338 -23.86 -0.16 -9.82
C ILE A 338 -24.62 -1.05 -10.81
N ARG A 339 -24.99 -2.27 -10.39
CA ARG A 339 -25.71 -3.26 -11.21
C ARG A 339 -27.03 -2.74 -11.74
N LYS A 340 -27.80 -2.07 -10.87
CA LYS A 340 -29.06 -1.43 -11.22
C LYS A 340 -28.90 -0.31 -12.24
N ILE A 341 -27.80 0.46 -12.16
CA ILE A 341 -27.51 1.55 -13.10
C ILE A 341 -27.10 1.00 -14.47
N ILE A 342 -26.24 -0.03 -14.51
CA ILE A 342 -25.80 -0.64 -15.78
C ILE A 342 -26.85 -1.57 -16.39
N GLY A 343 -27.84 -2.02 -15.61
CA GLY A 343 -28.97 -2.82 -16.08
C GLY A 343 -28.71 -4.34 -16.04
N VAL A 344 -27.87 -4.81 -15.12
CA VAL A 344 -27.59 -6.25 -14.92
C VAL A 344 -28.29 -6.79 -13.67
N PRO A 345 -28.64 -8.10 -13.63
CA PRO A 345 -29.19 -8.76 -12.45
C PRO A 345 -28.44 -8.48 -11.14
N GLU A 346 -29.20 -8.34 -10.06
CA GLU A 346 -28.65 -8.25 -8.70
C GLU A 346 -27.80 -9.49 -8.39
N GLY A 347 -26.67 -9.29 -7.70
CA GLY A 347 -25.75 -10.38 -7.39
C GLY A 347 -24.94 -10.94 -8.58
N GLN A 348 -25.03 -10.36 -9.79
CA GLN A 348 -24.20 -10.80 -10.91
C GLN A 348 -22.72 -10.45 -10.68
N LYS A 349 -21.85 -11.45 -10.60
CA LYS A 349 -20.44 -11.26 -10.22
C LYS A 349 -19.57 -10.64 -11.33
N TYR A 350 -19.79 -11.07 -12.57
CA TYR A 350 -19.03 -10.66 -13.74
C TYR A 350 -19.94 -9.94 -14.73
N ILE A 351 -19.45 -8.83 -15.27
CA ILE A 351 -20.20 -7.99 -16.21
C ILE A 351 -19.39 -7.78 -17.48
N LYS A 352 -20.07 -7.35 -18.53
CA LYS A 352 -19.48 -7.04 -19.83
C LYS A 352 -19.07 -5.57 -19.89
N ALA A 353 -18.08 -5.26 -20.71
CA ALA A 353 -17.74 -3.86 -20.97
C ALA A 353 -18.93 -3.12 -21.62
N THR A 354 -19.67 -3.80 -22.50
CA THR A 354 -20.89 -3.26 -23.13
C THR A 354 -21.96 -2.81 -22.13
N ASP A 355 -22.04 -3.41 -20.94
CA ASP A 355 -23.10 -3.11 -19.98
C ASP A 355 -22.98 -1.69 -19.43
N PHE A 356 -21.76 -1.12 -19.41
CA PHE A 356 -21.50 0.25 -18.96
C PHE A 356 -22.03 1.32 -19.91
N PHE A 357 -22.38 0.98 -21.16
CA PHE A 357 -22.78 1.94 -22.17
C PHE A 357 -24.27 1.85 -22.51
N ASP A 358 -24.89 2.99 -22.76
CA ASP A 358 -26.25 3.05 -23.29
C ASP A 358 -26.30 2.83 -24.82
N SER A 359 -27.50 2.79 -25.40
CA SER A 359 -27.69 2.63 -26.85
C SER A 359 -27.06 3.75 -27.71
N GLN A 360 -26.66 4.87 -27.09
CA GLN A 360 -26.00 6.01 -27.73
C GLN A 360 -24.48 6.00 -27.48
N GLY A 361 -23.94 4.96 -26.83
CA GLY A 361 -22.52 4.85 -26.51
C GLY A 361 -22.06 5.71 -25.32
N ARG A 362 -22.98 6.27 -24.53
CA ARG A 362 -22.63 7.07 -23.35
C ARG A 362 -22.43 6.18 -22.14
N ASN A 363 -21.41 6.46 -21.33
CA ASN A 363 -21.16 5.74 -20.09
C ASN A 363 -22.24 6.04 -19.05
N LYS A 364 -22.98 5.01 -18.64
CA LYS A 364 -24.09 5.09 -17.66
C LYS A 364 -23.63 5.54 -16.27
N LEU A 365 -22.36 5.37 -15.92
CA LEU A 365 -21.79 5.81 -14.64
C LEU A 365 -21.34 7.28 -14.65
N GLY A 366 -21.30 7.93 -15.81
CA GLY A 366 -20.77 9.30 -15.98
C GLY A 366 -21.22 10.33 -14.93
N PRO A 367 -22.53 10.49 -14.66
CA PRO A 367 -23.01 11.46 -13.67
C PRO A 367 -22.49 11.24 -12.25
N TYR A 368 -22.31 9.97 -11.86
CA TYR A 368 -21.83 9.60 -10.52
C TYR A 368 -20.31 9.72 -10.40
N LEU A 369 -19.60 9.51 -11.51
CA LEU A 369 -18.15 9.66 -11.55
C LEU A 369 -17.74 11.12 -11.35
N GLN A 370 -18.48 12.08 -11.91
CA GLN A 370 -18.18 13.50 -11.73
C GLN A 370 -18.15 13.90 -10.25
N GLU A 371 -19.16 13.47 -9.48
CA GLU A 371 -19.20 13.69 -8.03
C GLU A 371 -18.06 12.95 -7.30
N ALA A 372 -17.82 11.69 -7.67
CA ALA A 372 -16.78 10.86 -7.03
C ALA A 372 -15.34 11.33 -7.30
N PHE A 373 -15.09 11.99 -8.44
CA PHE A 373 -13.81 12.59 -8.79
C PHE A 373 -13.65 14.03 -8.28
N ALA A 374 -14.75 14.72 -7.92
CA ALA A 374 -14.70 16.07 -7.36
C ALA A 374 -14.30 16.13 -5.88
N THR A 375 -14.43 15.03 -5.14
CA THR A 375 -14.02 14.93 -3.72
C THR A 375 -12.67 14.24 -3.54
N ASN A 376 -11.88 14.77 -2.59
CA ASN A 376 -10.62 14.16 -2.16
C ASN A 376 -10.81 13.06 -1.10
N THR A 377 -12.01 12.93 -0.52
CA THR A 377 -12.36 11.92 0.49
C THR A 377 -13.63 11.16 0.08
N PRO A 378 -13.55 10.32 -0.97
CA PRO A 378 -14.71 9.60 -1.46
C PRO A 378 -15.24 8.63 -0.41
N ASN A 379 -16.56 8.60 -0.22
CA ASN A 379 -17.20 7.56 0.59
C ASN A 379 -17.14 6.20 -0.13
N LYS A 380 -17.51 5.11 0.56
CA LYS A 380 -17.42 3.75 -0.01
C LYS A 380 -18.21 3.59 -1.32
N PHE A 381 -19.36 4.27 -1.44
CA PHE A 381 -20.15 4.26 -2.66
C PHE A 381 -19.41 4.93 -3.81
N GLN A 382 -18.90 6.16 -3.62
CA GLN A 382 -18.10 6.87 -4.62
C GLN A 382 -16.83 6.08 -5.02
N GLN A 383 -16.17 5.45 -4.05
CA GLN A 383 -15.00 4.61 -4.30
C GLN A 383 -15.33 3.42 -5.20
N ASP A 384 -16.44 2.72 -4.95
CA ASP A 384 -16.83 1.57 -5.77
C ASP A 384 -17.12 1.97 -7.24
N PHE A 385 -17.64 3.18 -7.48
CA PHE A 385 -17.82 3.71 -8.83
C PHE A 385 -16.50 4.03 -9.52
N LYS A 386 -15.56 4.66 -8.79
CA LYS A 386 -14.20 4.91 -9.29
C LYS A 386 -13.51 3.59 -9.64
N ASP A 387 -13.58 2.59 -8.76
CA ASP A 387 -13.00 1.27 -8.98
C ASP A 387 -13.59 0.58 -10.23
N ALA A 388 -14.91 0.66 -10.44
CA ALA A 388 -15.56 0.11 -11.63
C ALA A 388 -15.11 0.83 -12.92
N TYR A 389 -15.02 2.16 -12.89
CA TYR A 389 -14.50 2.95 -14.01
C TYR A 389 -13.03 2.64 -14.32
N PHE A 390 -12.18 2.54 -13.29
CA PHE A 390 -10.77 2.21 -13.48
C PHE A 390 -10.59 0.82 -14.09
N ARG A 391 -11.42 -0.17 -13.73
CA ARG A 391 -11.40 -1.48 -14.39
C ARG A 391 -11.82 -1.41 -15.85
N LEU A 392 -12.88 -0.66 -16.17
CA LEU A 392 -13.31 -0.48 -17.55
C LEU A 392 -12.21 0.20 -18.38
N SER A 393 -11.66 1.32 -17.89
CA SER A 393 -10.55 2.03 -18.53
C SER A 393 -9.32 1.14 -18.69
N LEU A 394 -8.98 0.33 -17.69
CA LEU A 394 -7.86 -0.61 -17.77
C LEU A 394 -8.08 -1.67 -18.86
N LEU A 395 -9.31 -2.18 -19.00
CA LEU A 395 -9.66 -3.09 -20.09
C LEU A 395 -9.54 -2.40 -21.45
N ASP A 396 -10.10 -1.20 -21.61
CA ASP A 396 -10.05 -0.45 -22.87
C ASP A 396 -8.60 -0.23 -23.35
N ARG A 397 -7.72 0.15 -22.43
CA ARG A 397 -6.28 0.34 -22.72
C ARG A 397 -5.55 -0.96 -23.04
N ALA A 398 -6.00 -2.09 -22.47
CA ALA A 398 -5.46 -3.41 -22.81
C ALA A 398 -5.91 -3.85 -24.21
N LEU A 399 -7.19 -3.65 -24.53
CA LEU A 399 -7.79 -4.03 -25.81
C LEU A 399 -7.32 -3.17 -26.97
N SER A 400 -7.01 -1.89 -26.73
CA SER A 400 -6.39 -1.01 -27.72
C SER A 400 -4.91 -1.34 -27.96
N GLY A 401 -4.26 -2.05 -27.03
CA GLY A 401 -2.82 -2.31 -27.04
C GLY A 401 -1.97 -1.13 -26.58
N GLU A 402 -2.59 -0.05 -26.06
CA GLU A 402 -1.89 1.09 -25.45
C GLU A 402 -1.04 0.66 -24.24
N ILE A 403 -1.53 -0.33 -23.49
CA ILE A 403 -0.82 -0.85 -22.32
C ILE A 403 0.52 -1.52 -22.68
N LEU A 404 0.70 -2.02 -23.91
CA LEU A 404 1.89 -2.80 -24.30
C LEU A 404 3.11 -1.90 -24.56
N LYS A 405 3.64 -1.30 -23.50
CA LYS A 405 4.82 -0.42 -23.51
C LYS A 405 6.12 -1.21 -23.54
N ILE A 406 6.50 -1.68 -24.73
CA ILE A 406 7.64 -2.59 -24.95
C ILE A 406 8.75 -1.97 -25.84
N PHE A 407 8.53 -0.76 -26.36
CA PHE A 407 9.45 -0.09 -27.30
C PHE A 407 10.13 1.12 -26.63
N PRO A 408 11.45 1.08 -26.40
CA PRO A 408 12.20 2.22 -25.88
C PRO A 408 12.12 3.43 -26.82
N LEU A 409 11.92 4.64 -26.29
CA LEU A 409 12.15 5.88 -27.03
C LEU A 409 13.66 6.14 -27.12
N LEU A 410 14.16 6.44 -28.32
CA LEU A 410 15.59 6.68 -28.53
C LEU A 410 15.99 8.04 -27.97
N ASN A 411 17.09 8.08 -27.20
CA ASN A 411 17.64 9.29 -26.58
C ASN A 411 16.67 10.04 -25.64
N ASP A 412 15.70 9.34 -25.05
CA ASP A 412 14.84 9.90 -24.02
C ASP A 412 15.60 9.97 -22.68
N GLU A 413 15.66 11.16 -22.08
CA GLU A 413 16.42 11.40 -20.83
C GLU A 413 15.91 10.57 -19.65
N ASN A 414 14.63 10.16 -19.66
CA ASN A 414 14.03 9.37 -18.59
C ASN A 414 13.75 7.92 -19.00
N ASN A 415 14.44 7.40 -20.03
CA ASN A 415 14.33 6.00 -20.46
C ASN A 415 12.87 5.53 -20.69
N LYS A 416 12.03 6.39 -21.30
CA LYS A 416 10.61 6.10 -21.54
C LYS A 416 10.40 5.02 -22.58
N TRP A 417 9.49 4.09 -22.30
CA TRP A 417 9.03 3.07 -23.23
C TRP A 417 7.58 3.33 -23.60
N ILE A 418 7.26 3.09 -24.86
CA ILE A 418 5.95 3.36 -25.44
C ILE A 418 5.36 2.11 -26.08
N SER A 419 4.06 2.16 -26.30
CA SER A 419 3.35 1.20 -27.11
C SER A 419 3.34 1.59 -28.59
N ALA A 420 3.10 0.61 -29.45
CA ALA A 420 2.87 0.88 -30.87
C ALA A 420 1.61 1.74 -31.10
N MET A 421 0.66 1.76 -30.17
CA MET A 421 -0.54 2.60 -30.26
C MET A 421 -0.23 4.07 -29.98
N GLU A 422 0.53 4.36 -28.92
CA GLU A 422 0.98 5.74 -28.60
C GLU A 422 1.87 6.31 -29.71
N TYR A 423 2.67 5.48 -30.38
CA TYR A 423 3.39 5.91 -31.58
C TYR A 423 2.43 6.27 -32.73
N ARG A 424 1.47 5.38 -33.06
CA ARG A 424 0.52 5.59 -34.17
C ARG A 424 -0.46 6.75 -33.94
N SER A 425 -0.75 7.09 -32.69
CA SER A 425 -1.59 8.25 -32.36
C SER A 425 -0.88 9.59 -32.63
N GLY A 426 0.44 9.57 -32.86
CA GLY A 426 1.26 10.76 -33.04
C GLY A 426 1.67 11.43 -31.73
N GLN A 427 1.43 10.78 -30.58
CA GLN A 427 1.84 11.29 -29.27
C GLN A 427 3.37 11.37 -29.12
N TYR A 428 4.09 10.48 -29.79
CA TYR A 428 5.56 10.44 -29.80
C TYR A 428 6.11 10.35 -31.21
N GLN A 429 7.22 11.05 -31.46
CA GLN A 429 7.92 11.02 -32.76
C GLN A 429 9.26 10.29 -32.61
N VAL A 430 9.60 9.49 -33.63
CA VAL A 430 10.85 8.73 -33.69
C VAL A 430 11.57 9.10 -34.98
N SER A 431 12.74 9.71 -34.86
CA SER A 431 13.51 10.23 -36.00
C SER A 431 14.12 9.12 -36.88
N ASP A 432 14.47 7.98 -36.29
CA ASP A 432 14.97 6.83 -37.04
C ASP A 432 13.84 6.13 -37.80
N SER A 433 13.84 6.25 -39.12
CA SER A 433 12.81 5.69 -40.00
C SER A 433 12.70 4.15 -39.95
N LEU A 434 13.80 3.43 -39.75
CA LEU A 434 13.79 1.96 -39.66
C LEU A 434 13.16 1.53 -38.34
N TYR A 435 13.53 2.20 -37.26
CA TYR A 435 12.97 1.91 -35.95
C TYR A 435 11.51 2.32 -35.83
N ALA A 436 11.14 3.48 -36.39
CA ALA A 436 9.77 3.92 -36.55
C ALA A 436 8.91 2.87 -37.27
N ASN A 437 9.41 2.34 -38.40
CA ASN A 437 8.70 1.30 -39.15
C ASN A 437 8.56 0.00 -38.33
N PHE A 438 9.60 -0.37 -37.57
CA PHE A 438 9.55 -1.52 -36.67
C PHE A 438 8.47 -1.35 -35.60
N ILE A 439 8.42 -0.22 -34.88
CA ILE A 439 7.39 0.06 -33.86
C ILE A 439 5.99 0.01 -34.48
N GLN A 440 5.82 0.61 -35.66
CA GLN A 440 4.53 0.69 -36.34
C GLN A 440 3.96 -0.69 -36.71
N ASN A 441 4.81 -1.57 -37.25
CA ASN A 441 4.38 -2.78 -37.95
C ASN A 441 4.64 -4.08 -37.20
N ALA A 442 5.58 -4.11 -36.25
CA ALA A 442 6.00 -5.37 -35.65
C ALA A 442 4.90 -6.03 -34.77
N VAL A 443 4.11 -5.26 -34.01
CA VAL A 443 2.98 -5.82 -33.23
C VAL A 443 1.86 -6.35 -34.14
N PRO A 444 1.36 -5.58 -35.15
CA PRO A 444 0.41 -6.12 -36.12
C PRO A 444 0.92 -7.38 -36.82
N TYR A 445 2.18 -7.40 -37.25
CA TYR A 445 2.78 -8.55 -37.93
C TYR A 445 2.89 -9.78 -37.01
N TYR A 446 3.24 -9.56 -35.74
CA TYR A 446 3.21 -10.61 -34.72
C TYR A 446 1.81 -11.21 -34.53
N LEU A 447 0.78 -10.36 -34.42
CA LEU A 447 -0.60 -10.83 -34.27
C LEU A 447 -1.12 -11.59 -35.50
N ILE A 448 -0.71 -11.19 -36.71
CA ILE A 448 -1.03 -11.93 -37.95
C ILE A 448 -0.35 -13.30 -37.93
N SER A 449 0.97 -13.33 -37.64
CA SER A 449 1.76 -14.57 -37.58
C SER A 449 1.22 -15.53 -36.52
N LEU A 450 0.73 -15.01 -35.38
CA LEU A 450 0.07 -15.78 -34.33
C LEU A 450 -1.24 -16.43 -34.80
N ARG A 451 -2.06 -15.72 -35.59
CA ARG A 451 -3.31 -16.28 -36.13
C ARG A 451 -3.03 -17.41 -37.12
N GLU A 452 -1.98 -17.28 -37.93
CA GLU A 452 -1.54 -18.32 -38.85
C GLU A 452 -0.95 -19.53 -38.11
N ALA A 453 -0.04 -19.29 -37.17
CA ALA A 453 0.56 -20.32 -36.32
C ALA A 453 -0.48 -21.15 -35.58
N LYS A 454 -1.61 -20.53 -35.18
CA LYS A 454 -2.73 -21.22 -34.57
C LYS A 454 -3.46 -22.18 -35.52
N GLN A 455 -3.48 -21.90 -36.83
CA GLN A 455 -4.09 -22.79 -37.82
C GLN A 455 -3.14 -23.93 -38.22
N THR A 456 -1.85 -23.64 -38.34
CA THR A 456 -0.83 -24.59 -38.81
C THR A 456 -0.18 -25.41 -37.69
N GLY A 457 -0.22 -24.91 -36.45
CA GLY A 457 0.53 -25.44 -35.31
C GLY A 457 2.01 -25.00 -35.28
N ASP A 458 2.48 -24.25 -36.26
CA ASP A 458 3.88 -23.80 -36.37
C ASP A 458 4.05 -22.35 -35.87
N PHE A 459 4.69 -22.21 -34.70
CA PHE A 459 4.96 -20.91 -34.07
C PHE A 459 6.31 -20.30 -34.46
N THR A 460 7.03 -20.86 -35.42
CA THR A 460 8.41 -20.44 -35.76
C THR A 460 8.51 -18.97 -36.14
N GLU A 461 7.60 -18.45 -36.97
CA GLU A 461 7.61 -17.03 -37.37
C GLU A 461 7.23 -16.10 -36.21
N ALA A 462 6.21 -16.46 -35.42
CA ALA A 462 5.84 -15.69 -34.23
C ALA A 462 7.00 -15.64 -33.21
N ASP A 463 7.70 -16.75 -33.01
CA ASP A 463 8.88 -16.85 -32.13
C ASP A 463 10.04 -15.97 -32.64
N LYS A 464 10.24 -15.85 -33.95
CA LYS A 464 11.26 -14.93 -34.52
C LYS A 464 10.94 -13.48 -34.19
N ILE A 465 9.67 -13.08 -34.24
CA ILE A 465 9.26 -11.71 -33.92
C ILE A 465 9.42 -11.42 -32.42
N LEU A 466 9.08 -12.38 -31.55
CA LEU A 466 9.37 -12.27 -30.11
C LEU A 466 10.86 -12.08 -29.82
N LYS A 467 11.72 -12.83 -30.53
CA LYS A 467 13.18 -12.64 -30.45
C LYS A 467 13.60 -11.25 -30.93
N ALA A 468 12.96 -10.72 -31.97
CA ALA A 468 13.22 -9.37 -32.45
C ALA A 468 12.82 -8.30 -31.41
N PHE A 469 11.67 -8.46 -30.74
CA PHE A 469 11.29 -7.60 -29.60
C PHE A 469 12.33 -7.67 -28.47
N ALA A 470 12.71 -8.87 -28.04
CA ALA A 470 13.70 -9.04 -26.98
C ALA A 470 15.07 -8.45 -27.36
N GLN A 471 15.48 -8.57 -28.63
CA GLN A 471 16.72 -7.98 -29.11
C GLN A 471 16.64 -6.46 -29.17
N ASN A 472 15.49 -5.91 -29.59
CA ASN A 472 15.26 -4.47 -29.57
C ASN A 472 15.34 -3.88 -28.16
N GLN A 473 14.70 -4.54 -27.18
CA GLN A 473 14.78 -4.17 -25.77
C GLN A 473 16.22 -4.15 -25.25
N LYS A 474 17.06 -5.12 -25.66
CA LYS A 474 18.48 -5.15 -25.32
C LYS A 474 19.30 -4.09 -26.04
N ASN A 475 18.98 -3.77 -27.28
CA ASN A 475 19.75 -2.81 -28.07
C ASN A 475 19.49 -1.36 -27.63
N HIS A 476 18.25 -1.03 -27.28
CA HIS A 476 17.82 0.35 -27.05
C HIS A 476 17.35 0.65 -25.62
N GLY A 477 17.22 -0.37 -24.77
CA GLY A 477 16.74 -0.23 -23.39
C GLY A 477 17.62 -0.93 -22.35
N ALA A 478 18.89 -1.20 -22.67
CA ALA A 478 19.81 -1.97 -21.82
C ALA A 478 20.00 -1.38 -20.42
N GLU A 479 19.92 -0.06 -20.28
CA GLU A 479 20.20 0.68 -19.05
C GLU A 479 19.25 0.30 -17.91
N ILE A 480 17.97 0.14 -18.22
CA ILE A 480 16.91 -0.14 -17.24
C ILE A 480 16.39 -1.58 -17.30
N LEU A 481 16.94 -2.42 -18.19
CA LEU A 481 16.49 -3.79 -18.39
C LEU A 481 16.88 -4.70 -17.20
N PRO A 482 15.94 -5.43 -16.58
CA PRO A 482 16.27 -6.41 -15.56
C PRO A 482 17.17 -7.54 -16.11
N SER A 483 18.05 -8.07 -15.27
CA SER A 483 18.90 -9.21 -15.66
C SER A 483 18.04 -10.46 -15.97
N ALA A 484 18.51 -11.32 -16.88
CA ALA A 484 17.76 -12.52 -17.29
C ALA A 484 17.39 -13.44 -16.09
N ASN A 485 18.28 -13.57 -15.12
CA ASN A 485 18.03 -14.35 -13.90
C ASN A 485 16.91 -13.74 -13.05
N ARG A 486 16.79 -12.41 -13.01
CA ARG A 486 15.73 -11.72 -12.26
C ARG A 486 14.37 -11.91 -12.93
N VAL A 487 14.33 -11.83 -14.25
CA VAL A 487 13.14 -12.12 -15.07
C VAL A 487 12.67 -13.55 -14.84
N GLU A 488 13.59 -14.52 -14.90
CA GLU A 488 13.25 -15.93 -14.67
C GLU A 488 12.78 -16.18 -13.23
N ALA A 489 13.47 -15.60 -12.23
CA ALA A 489 13.06 -15.69 -10.84
C ALA A 489 11.65 -15.13 -10.62
N GLU A 490 11.29 -14.02 -11.26
CA GLU A 490 9.95 -13.43 -11.15
C GLU A 490 8.87 -14.28 -11.79
N VAL A 491 9.12 -14.83 -12.98
CA VAL A 491 8.19 -15.77 -13.64
C VAL A 491 8.00 -17.04 -12.79
N ILE A 492 9.08 -17.59 -12.21
CA ILE A 492 9.00 -18.74 -11.30
C ILE A 492 8.20 -18.38 -10.04
N TYR A 493 8.47 -17.23 -9.45
CA TYR A 493 7.77 -16.74 -8.26
C TYR A 493 6.25 -16.66 -8.50
N ASN A 494 5.83 -16.07 -9.63
CA ASN A 494 4.41 -15.99 -10.01
C ASN A 494 3.80 -17.39 -10.19
N LYS A 495 4.51 -18.31 -10.85
CA LYS A 495 4.03 -19.68 -11.10
C LYS A 495 3.91 -20.52 -9.82
N LEU A 496 4.82 -20.34 -8.88
CA LEU A 496 4.82 -21.07 -7.61
C LEU A 496 3.65 -20.63 -6.70
N ASP A 497 3.25 -19.35 -6.78
CA ASP A 497 2.12 -18.78 -6.04
C ASP A 497 2.13 -19.20 -4.55
N ILE A 498 3.28 -18.98 -3.93
CA ILE A 498 3.68 -19.61 -2.66
C ILE A 498 2.70 -19.26 -1.56
N PHE A 499 2.40 -17.98 -1.39
CA PHE A 499 1.61 -17.49 -0.26
C PHE A 499 0.13 -17.90 -0.35
N ASN A 500 -0.45 -17.94 -1.56
CA ASN A 500 -1.82 -18.40 -1.79
C ASN A 500 -1.99 -19.90 -1.51
N ARG A 501 -0.95 -20.70 -1.77
CA ARG A 501 -0.95 -22.13 -1.43
C ARG A 501 -0.70 -22.36 0.06
N LEU A 502 0.27 -21.64 0.63
CA LEU A 502 0.68 -21.80 2.01
C LEU A 502 -0.44 -21.54 3.01
N TYR A 503 -1.30 -20.53 2.80
CA TYR A 503 -2.38 -20.29 3.78
C TYR A 503 -3.33 -21.49 3.85
N LYS A 504 -3.66 -22.13 2.71
CA LYS A 504 -4.54 -23.31 2.66
C LYS A 504 -3.90 -24.49 3.40
N TYR A 505 -2.61 -24.71 3.17
CA TYR A 505 -1.87 -25.81 3.79
C TYR A 505 -1.64 -25.58 5.29
N TYR A 506 -1.29 -24.36 5.71
CA TYR A 506 -1.19 -24.00 7.12
C TYR A 506 -2.54 -24.13 7.84
N ALA A 507 -3.65 -23.74 7.20
CA ALA A 507 -4.98 -23.87 7.78
C ALA A 507 -5.31 -25.36 8.02
N LEU A 508 -5.14 -26.20 7.00
CA LEU A 508 -5.39 -27.64 7.09
C LEU A 508 -4.53 -28.29 8.18
N VAL A 509 -3.21 -28.10 8.12
CA VAL A 509 -2.28 -28.74 9.06
C VAL A 509 -2.43 -28.17 10.47
N GLY A 510 -2.64 -26.86 10.62
CA GLY A 510 -2.86 -26.20 11.91
C GLY A 510 -4.12 -26.69 12.61
N ILE A 511 -5.25 -26.78 11.89
CA ILE A 511 -6.52 -27.30 12.43
C ILE A 511 -6.40 -28.79 12.80
N LEU A 512 -5.84 -29.61 11.90
CA LEU A 512 -5.66 -31.04 12.17
C LEU A 512 -4.74 -31.27 13.37
N MET A 513 -3.62 -30.55 13.46
CA MET A 513 -2.71 -30.61 14.60
C MET A 513 -3.42 -30.19 15.89
N PHE A 514 -4.22 -29.12 15.85
CA PHE A 514 -5.01 -28.69 17.01
C PHE A 514 -5.99 -29.77 17.47
N LEU A 515 -6.74 -30.38 16.56
CA LEU A 515 -7.67 -31.48 16.86
C LEU A 515 -6.95 -32.69 17.46
N VAL A 516 -5.81 -33.09 16.89
CA VAL A 516 -4.97 -34.18 17.43
C VAL A 516 -4.54 -33.87 18.87
N LEU A 517 -4.13 -32.63 19.16
CA LEU A 517 -3.71 -32.24 20.49
C LEU A 517 -4.87 -32.22 21.49
N VAL A 518 -6.06 -31.76 21.09
CA VAL A 518 -7.27 -31.83 21.92
C VAL A 518 -7.63 -33.29 22.23
N LEU A 519 -7.65 -34.17 21.22
CA LEU A 519 -7.93 -35.59 21.41
C LEU A 519 -6.91 -36.26 22.33
N ARG A 520 -5.63 -35.87 22.24
CA ARG A 520 -4.55 -36.35 23.12
C ARG A 520 -4.75 -35.96 24.59
N ILE A 521 -5.37 -34.81 24.87
CA ILE A 521 -5.72 -34.40 26.25
C ILE A 521 -6.70 -35.42 26.86
N PHE A 522 -7.70 -35.86 26.08
CA PHE A 522 -8.69 -36.84 26.53
C PHE A 522 -8.15 -38.27 26.55
N LYS A 523 -7.43 -38.69 25.50
CA LYS A 523 -6.90 -40.04 25.33
C LYS A 523 -5.52 -40.02 24.70
N ASP A 524 -4.50 -40.22 25.53
CA ASP A 524 -3.11 -40.27 25.06
C ASP A 524 -2.86 -41.65 24.43
N ARG A 525 -2.58 -41.67 23.13
CA ARG A 525 -2.27 -42.86 22.33
C ARG A 525 -1.07 -42.56 21.45
N GLU A 526 -0.30 -43.59 21.12
CA GLU A 526 0.90 -43.46 20.30
C GLU A 526 0.64 -42.86 18.92
N ILE A 527 -0.49 -43.20 18.28
CA ILE A 527 -0.91 -42.62 16.99
C ILE A 527 -1.00 -41.09 17.03
N TRP A 528 -1.52 -40.51 18.13
CA TRP A 528 -1.62 -39.05 18.28
C TRP A 528 -0.26 -38.40 18.47
N ARG A 529 0.69 -39.10 19.12
CA ARG A 529 2.07 -38.64 19.27
C ARG A 529 2.80 -38.62 17.93
N ILE A 530 2.69 -39.69 17.14
CA ILE A 530 3.28 -39.78 15.79
C ILE A 530 2.70 -38.68 14.89
N ALA A 531 1.38 -38.53 14.88
CA ALA A 531 0.70 -37.47 14.12
C ALA A 531 1.19 -36.06 14.53
N THR A 532 1.40 -35.81 15.83
CA THR A 532 1.92 -34.52 16.32
C THR A 532 3.33 -34.23 15.78
N TYR A 533 4.24 -35.22 15.78
CA TYR A 533 5.59 -35.02 15.22
C TYR A 533 5.58 -34.85 13.71
N PHE A 534 4.74 -35.60 13.00
CA PHE A 534 4.54 -35.46 11.57
C PHE A 534 4.08 -34.03 11.21
N PHE A 535 3.00 -33.55 11.84
CA PHE A 535 2.50 -32.20 11.57
C PHE A 535 3.51 -31.10 11.89
N LYS A 536 4.27 -31.24 12.99
CA LYS A 536 5.38 -30.31 13.28
C LYS A 536 6.43 -30.27 12.18
N GLY A 537 6.85 -31.43 11.67
CA GLY A 537 7.81 -31.52 10.57
C GLY A 537 7.28 -30.83 9.31
N VAL A 538 6.00 -31.06 8.98
CA VAL A 538 5.32 -30.41 7.86
C VAL A 538 5.24 -28.88 8.05
N ILE A 539 4.95 -28.40 9.25
CA ILE A 539 4.92 -26.96 9.56
C ILE A 539 6.30 -26.33 9.38
N ILE A 540 7.38 -27.00 9.79
CA ILE A 540 8.74 -26.50 9.58
C ILE A 540 9.07 -26.44 8.08
N LEU A 541 8.66 -27.45 7.30
CA LEU A 541 8.83 -27.43 5.85
C LEU A 541 8.09 -26.24 5.21
N PHE A 542 6.84 -26.00 5.61
CA PHE A 542 6.09 -24.83 5.16
C PHE A 542 6.72 -23.52 5.59
N PHE A 543 7.34 -23.46 6.78
CA PHE A 543 8.04 -22.27 7.24
C PHE A 543 9.30 -21.98 6.42
N VAL A 544 10.04 -23.01 6.03
CA VAL A 544 11.16 -22.89 5.07
C VAL A 544 10.65 -22.39 3.72
N TRP A 545 9.52 -22.93 3.23
CA TRP A 545 8.92 -22.49 1.96
C TRP A 545 8.42 -21.04 2.03
N HIS A 546 7.82 -20.63 3.15
CA HIS A 546 7.42 -19.24 3.42
C HIS A 546 8.65 -18.32 3.36
N THR A 547 9.73 -18.71 4.05
CA THR A 547 11.00 -17.95 4.08
C THR A 547 11.60 -17.82 2.68
N ALA A 548 11.61 -18.90 1.90
CA ALA A 548 12.07 -18.88 0.51
C ALA A 548 11.22 -17.93 -0.37
N GLY A 549 9.90 -17.89 -0.16
CA GLY A 549 9.02 -16.95 -0.85
C GLY A 549 9.36 -15.48 -0.56
N LEU A 550 9.63 -15.14 0.69
CA LEU A 550 10.05 -13.78 1.08
C LEU A 550 11.43 -13.42 0.49
N ILE A 551 12.39 -14.36 0.50
CA ILE A 551 13.72 -14.15 -0.10
C ILE A 551 13.61 -13.93 -1.61
N MET A 552 12.79 -14.72 -2.31
CA MET A 552 12.57 -14.52 -3.74
C MET A 552 11.92 -13.17 -4.02
N ARG A 553 10.91 -12.76 -3.23
CA ARG A 553 10.28 -11.45 -3.38
C ARG A 553 11.30 -10.32 -3.17
N TRP A 554 12.15 -10.41 -2.15
CA TRP A 554 13.26 -9.46 -1.92
C TRP A 554 14.18 -9.37 -3.14
N TYR A 555 14.62 -10.52 -3.68
CA TYR A 555 15.48 -10.52 -4.87
C TYR A 555 14.81 -9.86 -6.08
N ILE A 556 13.51 -10.10 -6.28
CA ILE A 556 12.74 -9.53 -7.39
C ILE A 556 12.55 -8.02 -7.22
N SER A 557 12.09 -7.56 -6.05
CA SER A 557 11.80 -6.14 -5.79
C SER A 557 13.07 -5.28 -5.65
N GLY A 558 14.17 -5.87 -5.16
CA GLY A 558 15.42 -5.14 -4.91
C GLY A 558 15.48 -4.45 -3.55
N HIS A 559 14.40 -4.55 -2.76
CA HIS A 559 14.30 -4.05 -1.39
C HIS A 559 13.68 -5.12 -0.49
N ALA A 560 13.83 -4.98 0.82
CA ALA A 560 13.23 -5.94 1.74
C ALA A 560 11.69 -5.90 1.66
N PRO A 561 11.00 -7.07 1.75
CA PRO A 561 9.58 -7.20 1.44
C PRO A 561 8.73 -6.82 2.65
N TRP A 562 8.70 -5.52 2.98
CA TRP A 562 7.83 -4.91 3.98
C TRP A 562 7.55 -3.43 3.67
N SER A 563 7.57 -3.03 2.39
CA SER A 563 7.33 -1.63 1.98
C SER A 563 5.84 -1.29 1.87
N ASP A 564 5.00 -2.30 1.59
CA ASP A 564 3.56 -2.15 1.43
C ASP A 564 2.75 -3.01 2.43
N ALA A 565 1.42 -2.87 2.39
CA ALA A 565 0.51 -3.60 3.27
C ALA A 565 0.50 -5.12 3.03
N TYR A 566 0.62 -5.56 1.78
CA TYR A 566 0.68 -6.99 1.44
C TYR A 566 1.94 -7.61 2.03
N GLU A 567 3.08 -7.02 1.70
CA GLU A 567 4.40 -7.40 2.17
C GLU A 567 4.49 -7.42 3.71
N SER A 568 3.96 -6.39 4.35
CA SER A 568 3.88 -6.31 5.81
C SER A 568 3.07 -7.46 6.41
N ILE A 569 1.90 -7.82 5.85
CA ILE A 569 1.08 -8.95 6.34
C ILE A 569 1.82 -10.28 6.15
N LEU A 570 2.53 -10.48 5.03
CA LEU A 570 3.36 -11.67 4.82
C LEU A 570 4.45 -11.77 5.88
N TYR A 571 5.15 -10.66 6.16
CA TYR A 571 6.18 -10.61 7.19
C TYR A 571 5.63 -10.84 8.60
N VAL A 572 4.49 -10.23 8.97
CA VAL A 572 3.83 -10.53 10.26
C VAL A 572 3.48 -12.01 10.35
N SER A 573 2.93 -12.59 9.29
CA SER A 573 2.57 -14.01 9.22
C SER A 573 3.78 -14.92 9.48
N TRP A 574 4.92 -14.58 8.86
CA TRP A 574 6.20 -15.23 9.07
C TRP A 574 6.71 -15.06 10.51
N ALA A 575 6.68 -13.84 11.05
CA ALA A 575 7.11 -13.54 12.41
C ALA A 575 6.26 -14.26 13.47
N THR A 576 4.93 -14.33 13.27
CA THR A 576 4.01 -15.10 14.13
C THR A 576 4.43 -16.56 14.18
N LEU A 577 4.70 -17.20 13.04
CA LEU A 577 5.09 -18.61 13.02
C LEU A 577 6.50 -18.80 13.58
N ALA A 578 7.44 -17.92 13.25
CA ALA A 578 8.80 -17.95 13.78
C ALA A 578 8.79 -17.89 15.32
N MET A 579 7.98 -16.99 15.90
CA MET A 579 7.80 -16.87 17.34
C MET A 579 7.02 -18.04 17.95
N GLY A 580 6.01 -18.55 17.26
CA GLY A 580 5.30 -19.76 17.63
C GLY A 580 6.22 -20.99 17.67
N LEU A 581 7.13 -21.13 16.71
CA LEU A 581 8.13 -22.20 16.65
C LEU A 581 9.24 -22.01 17.69
N SER A 582 9.69 -20.77 17.94
CA SER A 582 10.80 -20.49 18.87
C SER A 582 10.37 -20.60 20.34
N LEU A 583 9.23 -20.01 20.71
CA LEU A 583 8.68 -20.04 22.07
C LEU A 583 7.84 -21.30 22.32
N GLY A 584 7.21 -21.84 21.27
CA GLY A 584 6.44 -23.08 21.31
C GLY A 584 7.27 -24.37 21.17
N ARG A 585 8.62 -24.31 21.14
CA ARG A 585 9.48 -25.52 21.20
C ARG A 585 9.10 -26.45 22.35
N LYS A 586 8.56 -25.87 23.42
CA LYS A 586 8.15 -26.56 24.64
C LYS A 586 6.64 -26.85 24.71
N SER A 587 5.82 -26.33 23.77
CA SER A 587 4.37 -26.53 23.74
C SER A 587 3.83 -26.74 22.33
N ASP A 588 3.38 -27.97 22.07
CA ASP A 588 2.79 -28.36 20.78
C ASP A 588 1.54 -27.54 20.46
N MET A 589 0.78 -27.16 21.51
CA MET A 589 -0.43 -26.36 21.38
C MET A 589 -0.12 -24.94 20.88
N THR A 590 0.99 -24.35 21.32
CA THR A 590 1.44 -23.05 20.82
C THR A 590 1.82 -23.12 19.34
N ILE A 591 2.50 -24.18 18.90
CA ILE A 591 2.83 -24.37 17.48
C ILE A 591 1.56 -24.49 16.63
N ALA A 592 0.59 -25.30 17.06
CA ALA A 592 -0.68 -25.46 16.36
C ALA A 592 -1.46 -24.13 16.26
N ALA A 593 -1.56 -23.40 17.38
CA ALA A 593 -2.24 -22.12 17.44
C ALA A 593 -1.56 -21.04 16.57
N ALA A 594 -0.23 -20.93 16.63
CA ALA A 594 0.52 -20.00 15.78
C ALA A 594 0.39 -20.35 14.29
N THR A 595 0.41 -21.63 13.95
CA THR A 595 0.22 -22.10 12.56
C THR A 595 -1.18 -21.71 12.04
N PHE A 596 -2.21 -21.91 12.84
CA PHE A 596 -3.57 -21.50 12.49
C PHE A 596 -3.67 -19.99 12.26
N VAL A 597 -3.10 -19.17 13.15
CA VAL A 597 -3.08 -17.72 12.98
C VAL A 597 -2.28 -17.29 11.75
N THR A 598 -1.11 -17.88 11.49
CA THR A 598 -0.33 -17.63 10.28
C THR A 598 -1.15 -17.92 9.02
N SER A 599 -1.98 -18.97 9.03
CA SER A 599 -2.91 -19.23 7.93
C SER A 599 -3.97 -18.14 7.76
N MET A 600 -4.52 -17.62 8.87
CA MET A 600 -5.50 -16.54 8.85
C MET A 600 -4.90 -15.23 8.34
N LEU A 601 -3.69 -14.88 8.78
CA LEU A 601 -2.98 -13.68 8.32
C LEU A 601 -2.64 -13.75 6.83
N LEU A 602 -2.11 -14.89 6.35
CA LEU A 602 -1.86 -15.08 4.91
C LEU A 602 -3.16 -15.05 4.10
N TRP A 603 -4.27 -15.55 4.63
CA TRP A 603 -5.59 -15.42 3.98
C TRP A 603 -6.05 -13.96 3.89
N ILE A 604 -5.79 -13.14 4.93
CA ILE A 604 -6.07 -11.70 4.91
C ILE A 604 -5.25 -10.99 3.82
N ALA A 605 -3.99 -11.39 3.61
CA ALA A 605 -3.15 -10.82 2.54
C ALA A 605 -3.73 -11.03 1.12
N HIS A 606 -4.57 -12.04 0.91
CA HIS A 606 -5.19 -12.33 -0.40
C HIS A 606 -6.61 -11.75 -0.54
N GLN A 607 -7.01 -10.85 0.36
CA GLN A 607 -8.28 -10.13 0.24
C GLN A 607 -8.16 -9.02 -0.82
N SER A 608 -9.28 -8.63 -1.45
CA SER A 608 -9.27 -7.77 -2.66
C SER A 608 -8.73 -6.36 -2.49
N TRP A 609 -8.70 -5.88 -1.25
CA TRP A 609 -8.26 -4.55 -0.85
C TRP A 609 -6.75 -4.48 -0.59
N VAL A 610 -6.06 -5.63 -0.65
CA VAL A 610 -4.62 -5.73 -0.49
C VAL A 610 -4.03 -6.07 -1.86
N ASP A 611 -3.18 -5.18 -2.40
CA ASP A 611 -2.56 -5.37 -3.72
C ASP A 611 -1.26 -6.18 -3.57
N PRO A 612 -1.16 -7.40 -4.16
CA PRO A 612 0.05 -8.21 -4.08
C PRO A 612 1.13 -7.82 -5.10
N SER A 613 0.88 -6.82 -5.95
CA SER A 613 1.84 -6.35 -6.97
C SER A 613 3.16 -5.91 -6.34
N ILE A 614 4.24 -6.02 -7.12
CA ILE A 614 5.55 -5.51 -6.71
C ILE A 614 5.68 -4.14 -7.39
N ALA A 615 5.75 -3.08 -6.57
CA ALA A 615 5.88 -1.69 -7.03
C ALA A 615 7.30 -1.16 -6.77
N ASN A 616 7.62 0.00 -7.36
CA ASN A 616 8.84 0.72 -7.02
C ASN A 616 8.77 1.25 -5.58
N LEU A 617 9.92 1.28 -4.90
CA LEU A 617 10.02 1.72 -3.51
C LEU A 617 9.89 3.24 -3.43
N VAL A 618 8.89 3.76 -2.70
CA VAL A 618 8.71 5.21 -2.49
C VAL A 618 9.99 5.82 -1.88
N PRO A 619 10.45 7.00 -2.34
CA PRO A 619 11.78 7.54 -1.98
C PRO A 619 12.05 7.65 -0.48
N VAL A 620 11.04 8.08 0.29
CA VAL A 620 11.13 8.22 1.76
C VAL A 620 11.43 6.89 2.47
N LEU A 621 11.13 5.76 1.81
CA LEU A 621 11.32 4.43 2.36
C LEU A 621 12.72 3.87 2.10
N ASP A 622 13.53 4.52 1.26
CA ASP A 622 14.90 4.10 0.98
C ASP A 622 15.87 4.56 2.09
N SER A 623 15.70 3.98 3.29
CA SER A 623 16.53 4.27 4.46
C SER A 623 16.86 3.00 5.24
N TYR A 624 18.12 2.90 5.67
CA TYR A 624 18.58 1.83 6.56
C TYR A 624 17.79 1.79 7.88
N TRP A 625 17.47 2.95 8.45
CA TRP A 625 16.72 3.03 9.70
C TRP A 625 15.29 2.54 9.55
N LEU A 626 14.64 2.85 8.42
CA LEU A 626 13.30 2.35 8.16
C LEU A 626 13.31 0.82 8.08
N MET A 627 14.29 0.24 7.38
CA MET A 627 14.38 -1.22 7.26
C MET A 627 14.44 -1.90 8.62
N ILE A 628 15.21 -1.36 9.57
CA ILE A 628 15.30 -1.91 10.93
C ILE A 628 14.06 -1.60 11.76
N HIS A 629 13.56 -0.36 11.70
CA HIS A 629 12.36 0.07 12.39
C HIS A 629 11.16 -0.83 12.03
N VAL A 630 10.86 -0.95 10.74
CA VAL A 630 9.73 -1.73 10.22
C VAL A 630 9.90 -3.21 10.58
N ALA A 631 11.10 -3.77 10.39
CA ALA A 631 11.36 -5.17 10.74
C ALA A 631 11.10 -5.46 12.23
N VAL A 632 11.48 -4.55 13.14
CA VAL A 632 11.31 -4.73 14.59
C VAL A 632 9.87 -4.45 15.02
N ILE A 633 9.26 -3.34 14.58
CA ILE A 633 7.91 -2.95 15.00
C ILE A 633 6.84 -3.86 14.42
N VAL A 634 6.90 -4.19 13.12
CA VAL A 634 5.96 -5.11 12.46
C VAL A 634 6.24 -6.54 12.93
N GLY A 635 7.51 -6.88 13.14
CA GLY A 635 7.90 -8.16 13.74
C GLY A 635 7.33 -8.36 15.15
N SER A 636 7.13 -7.27 15.91
CA SER A 636 6.51 -7.31 17.25
C SER A 636 5.05 -7.76 17.24
N TYR A 637 4.33 -7.55 16.13
CA TYR A 637 2.95 -8.02 16.00
C TYR A 637 2.88 -9.55 15.97
N GLY A 638 3.94 -10.21 15.50
CA GLY A 638 4.07 -11.67 15.53
C GLY A 638 3.79 -12.28 16.92
N PRO A 639 4.65 -12.03 17.93
CA PRO A 639 4.46 -12.54 19.28
C PRO A 639 3.22 -11.98 20.01
N LEU A 640 2.77 -10.76 19.70
CA LEU A 640 1.51 -10.22 20.24
C LEU A 640 0.29 -10.99 19.71
N THR A 641 0.29 -11.36 18.43
CA THR A 641 -0.75 -12.20 17.83
C THR A 641 -0.70 -13.62 18.40
N VAL A 642 0.50 -14.17 18.65
CA VAL A 642 0.65 -15.45 19.37
C VAL A 642 0.02 -15.33 20.77
N GLY A 643 0.28 -14.26 21.50
CA GLY A 643 -0.32 -14.04 22.83
C GLY A 643 -1.85 -14.02 22.79
N MET A 644 -2.43 -13.29 21.82
CA MET A 644 -3.88 -13.25 21.62
C MET A 644 -4.45 -14.65 21.37
N ILE A 645 -3.89 -15.46 20.46
CA ILE A 645 -4.44 -16.80 20.18
C ILE A 645 -4.24 -17.76 21.34
N LEU A 646 -3.13 -17.68 22.07
CA LEU A 646 -2.96 -18.46 23.30
C LEU A 646 -3.99 -18.07 24.36
N GLY A 647 -4.38 -16.80 24.42
CA GLY A 647 -5.50 -16.33 25.20
C GLY A 647 -6.80 -17.02 24.80
N VAL A 648 -7.16 -16.99 23.51
CA VAL A 648 -8.37 -17.65 22.96
C VAL A 648 -8.36 -19.15 23.27
N VAL A 649 -7.26 -19.84 22.97
CA VAL A 649 -7.11 -21.29 23.24
C VAL A 649 -7.22 -21.58 24.73
N SER A 650 -6.64 -20.75 25.60
CA SER A 650 -6.75 -20.93 27.05
C SER A 650 -8.20 -20.80 27.54
N LEU A 651 -8.95 -19.80 27.04
CA LEU A 651 -10.36 -19.64 27.39
C LEU A 651 -11.22 -20.80 26.88
N LEU A 652 -10.97 -21.27 25.65
CA LEU A 652 -11.63 -22.43 25.07
C LEU A 652 -11.35 -23.71 25.89
N LEU A 653 -10.10 -23.92 26.30
CA LEU A 653 -9.72 -25.05 27.15
C LEU A 653 -10.36 -24.99 28.56
N ILE A 654 -10.58 -23.79 29.11
CA ILE A 654 -11.33 -23.60 30.37
C ILE A 654 -12.77 -24.11 30.19
N ILE A 655 -13.44 -23.77 29.08
CA ILE A 655 -14.80 -24.24 28.78
C ILE A 655 -14.84 -25.77 28.61
N LEU A 656 -13.82 -26.36 27.97
CA LEU A 656 -13.72 -27.81 27.76
C LEU A 656 -13.25 -28.59 29.01
N THR A 657 -13.03 -27.91 30.14
CA THR A 657 -12.61 -28.55 31.38
C THR A 657 -13.77 -29.31 32.02
N ASN A 658 -13.57 -30.60 32.29
CA ASN A 658 -14.50 -31.45 33.03
C ASN A 658 -13.80 -32.15 34.20
N LYS A 659 -14.57 -32.85 35.06
CA LYS A 659 -14.01 -33.53 36.24
C LYS A 659 -12.91 -34.56 35.89
N LYS A 660 -12.98 -35.19 34.71
CA LYS A 660 -12.03 -36.25 34.28
C LYS A 660 -10.71 -35.70 33.75
N ASN A 661 -10.71 -34.53 33.10
CA ASN A 661 -9.52 -33.92 32.47
C ASN A 661 -8.91 -32.76 33.29
N LYS A 662 -9.52 -32.36 34.41
CA LYS A 662 -9.16 -31.18 35.22
C LYS A 662 -7.68 -31.05 35.54
N VAL A 663 -7.00 -32.13 35.93
CA VAL A 663 -5.57 -32.11 36.28
C VAL A 663 -4.70 -31.83 35.05
N LYS A 664 -4.96 -32.53 33.94
CA LYS A 664 -4.24 -32.29 32.67
C LYS A 664 -4.52 -30.89 32.13
N MET A 665 -5.75 -30.41 32.28
CA MET A 665 -6.14 -29.10 31.81
C MET A 665 -5.49 -27.98 32.62
N ASP A 666 -5.45 -28.08 33.95
CA ASP A 666 -4.76 -27.09 34.79
C ASP A 666 -3.26 -27.01 34.44
N HIS A 667 -2.60 -28.14 34.18
CA HIS A 667 -1.20 -28.13 33.72
C HIS A 667 -1.04 -27.45 32.35
N THR A 668 -1.92 -27.75 31.40
CA THR A 668 -1.88 -27.16 30.05
C THR A 668 -2.18 -25.66 30.12
N LEU A 669 -3.17 -25.23 30.90
CA LEU A 669 -3.50 -23.82 31.10
C LEU A 669 -2.38 -23.05 31.79
N LYS A 670 -1.68 -23.64 32.77
CA LYS A 670 -0.47 -23.06 33.35
C LYS A 670 0.60 -22.85 32.29
N GLU A 671 0.84 -23.87 31.48
CA GLU A 671 1.83 -23.84 30.40
C GLU A 671 1.51 -22.73 29.38
N LEU A 672 0.28 -22.70 28.87
CA LEU A 672 -0.17 -21.69 27.91
C LEU A 672 -0.13 -20.27 28.49
N THR A 673 -0.54 -20.08 29.74
CA THR A 673 -0.50 -18.77 30.39
C THR A 673 0.94 -18.28 30.57
N ILE A 674 1.87 -19.17 30.94
CA ILE A 674 3.31 -18.83 31.04
C ILE A 674 3.87 -18.44 29.68
N ILE A 675 3.54 -19.21 28.63
CA ILE A 675 4.01 -18.91 27.27
C ILE A 675 3.38 -17.60 26.78
N ASN A 676 2.11 -17.35 27.07
CA ASN A 676 1.43 -16.09 26.75
C ASN A 676 2.13 -14.90 27.44
N GLU A 677 2.47 -15.02 28.72
CA GLU A 677 3.25 -13.99 29.45
C GLU A 677 4.63 -13.75 28.81
N LEU A 678 5.32 -14.82 28.38
CA LEU A 678 6.59 -14.72 27.66
C LEU A 678 6.43 -14.06 26.28
N THR A 679 5.45 -14.47 25.48
CA THR A 679 5.21 -13.93 24.14
C THR A 679 4.84 -12.45 24.20
N LEU A 680 3.95 -12.06 25.12
CA LEU A 680 3.59 -10.66 25.31
C LEU A 680 4.78 -9.82 25.77
N THR A 681 5.63 -10.35 26.66
CA THR A 681 6.85 -9.64 27.09
C THR A 681 7.79 -9.38 25.92
N VAL A 682 8.03 -10.39 25.07
CA VAL A 682 8.86 -10.20 23.86
C VAL A 682 8.21 -9.20 22.91
N GLY A 683 6.90 -9.33 22.67
CA GLY A 683 6.14 -8.42 21.81
C GLY A 683 6.20 -6.97 22.27
N VAL A 684 6.03 -6.70 23.57
CA VAL A 684 6.14 -5.35 24.12
C VAL A 684 7.55 -4.80 23.99
N ILE A 685 8.58 -5.61 24.28
CA ILE A 685 9.97 -5.17 24.13
C ILE A 685 10.26 -4.78 22.68
N MET A 686 9.87 -5.64 21.72
CA MET A 686 10.04 -5.36 20.30
C MET A 686 9.21 -4.14 19.86
N LEU A 687 7.95 -4.02 20.29
CA LEU A 687 7.08 -2.90 19.95
C LEU A 687 7.66 -1.58 20.45
N THR A 688 8.15 -1.55 21.69
CA THR A 688 8.76 -0.36 22.29
C THR A 688 10.07 0.02 21.59
N ILE A 689 10.98 -0.94 21.38
CA ILE A 689 12.24 -0.68 20.65
C ILE A 689 11.93 -0.21 19.22
N GLY A 690 11.01 -0.90 18.54
CA GLY A 690 10.55 -0.53 17.20
C GLY A 690 10.01 0.89 17.16
N ASN A 691 9.10 1.26 18.06
CA ASN A 691 8.52 2.61 18.11
C ASN A 691 9.57 3.72 18.18
N PHE A 692 10.59 3.56 19.03
CA PHE A 692 11.64 4.57 19.19
C PHE A 692 12.70 4.55 18.07
N LEU A 693 12.98 3.38 17.46
CA LEU A 693 13.74 3.31 16.20
C LEU A 693 13.02 4.09 15.09
N GLY A 694 11.69 4.12 15.12
CA GLY A 694 10.87 4.92 14.22
C GLY A 694 11.08 6.41 14.42
N GLY A 695 11.22 6.85 15.68
CA GLY A 695 11.60 8.23 15.98
C GLY A 695 13.03 8.58 15.52
N GLN A 696 13.96 7.63 15.54
CA GLN A 696 15.30 7.84 14.98
C GLN A 696 15.25 8.00 13.46
N TRP A 697 14.52 7.11 12.77
CA TRP A 697 14.24 7.23 11.34
C TRP A 697 13.56 8.56 11.00
N ALA A 698 12.49 8.94 11.71
CA ALA A 698 11.78 10.20 11.47
C ALA A 698 12.67 11.43 11.66
N ASN A 699 13.64 11.37 12.58
CA ASN A 699 14.60 12.46 12.77
C ASN A 699 15.56 12.60 11.58
N GLU A 700 15.97 11.49 10.99
CA GLU A 700 16.86 11.46 9.82
C GLU A 700 16.10 11.76 8.53
N SER A 701 14.83 11.35 8.45
CA SER A 701 14.01 11.56 7.26
C SER A 701 13.29 12.90 7.24
N TRP A 702 12.82 13.42 8.38
CA TRP A 702 11.96 14.62 8.47
C TRP A 702 12.49 15.69 9.43
N GLY A 703 13.68 15.52 10.01
CA GLY A 703 14.28 16.50 10.94
C GLY A 703 13.61 16.57 12.32
N ARG A 704 12.69 15.66 12.65
CA ARG A 704 12.03 15.57 13.97
C ARG A 704 11.87 14.11 14.41
N TYR A 705 12.12 13.82 15.69
CA TYR A 705 12.03 12.45 16.21
C TYR A 705 10.63 12.04 16.72
N TRP A 706 9.71 12.99 16.91
CA TRP A 706 8.33 12.74 17.34
C TRP A 706 7.45 13.96 16.99
N GLY A 707 6.22 13.74 16.56
CA GLY A 707 5.27 14.80 16.18
C GLY A 707 3.82 14.52 16.54
N TRP A 708 3.52 13.47 17.33
CA TRP A 708 2.18 13.15 17.82
C TRP A 708 1.16 12.86 16.72
N ASP A 709 1.61 12.44 15.54
CA ASP A 709 0.68 12.00 14.52
C ASP A 709 -0.09 10.74 14.98
N PRO A 710 -1.21 10.41 14.32
CA PRO A 710 -2.01 9.26 14.71
C PRO A 710 -1.24 7.93 14.79
N LYS A 711 -0.22 7.70 13.94
CA LYS A 711 0.54 6.45 13.94
C LYS A 711 1.45 6.37 15.17
N GLU A 712 2.21 7.42 15.42
CA GLU A 712 3.08 7.56 16.60
C GLU A 712 2.27 7.43 17.90
N THR A 713 1.12 8.11 17.98
CA THR A 713 0.28 8.15 19.18
C THR A 713 -0.37 6.79 19.48
N TRP A 714 -0.94 6.12 18.47
CA TRP A 714 -1.51 4.78 18.67
C TRP A 714 -0.47 3.71 18.96
N ALA A 715 0.76 3.86 18.45
CA ALA A 715 1.85 2.96 18.82
C ALA A 715 2.19 3.10 20.32
N LEU A 716 2.26 4.33 20.85
CA LEU A 716 2.44 4.58 22.29
C LEU A 716 1.28 4.02 23.12
N ILE A 717 0.03 4.25 22.71
CA ILE A 717 -1.16 3.69 23.39
C ILE A 717 -1.07 2.16 23.46
N SER A 718 -0.70 1.51 22.34
CA SER A 718 -0.52 0.06 22.29
C SER A 718 0.54 -0.44 23.27
N ILE A 719 1.68 0.25 23.38
CA ILE A 719 2.70 -0.07 24.39
C ILE A 719 2.10 0.00 25.80
N LEU A 720 1.41 1.08 26.14
CA LEU A 720 0.82 1.27 27.48
C LEU A 720 -0.23 0.19 27.81
N VAL A 721 -1.08 -0.17 26.84
CA VAL A 721 -2.09 -1.23 27.01
C VAL A 721 -1.42 -2.57 27.34
N TYR A 722 -0.41 -2.99 26.58
CA TYR A 722 0.24 -4.28 26.84
C TYR A 722 1.12 -4.27 28.09
N VAL A 723 1.77 -3.14 28.40
CA VAL A 723 2.46 -2.96 29.68
C VAL A 723 1.48 -3.18 30.82
N PHE A 724 0.29 -2.57 30.78
CA PHE A 724 -0.76 -2.81 31.78
C PHE A 724 -1.13 -4.30 31.88
N VAL A 725 -1.39 -4.98 30.75
CA VAL A 725 -1.73 -6.41 30.73
C VAL A 725 -0.67 -7.27 31.43
N ILE A 726 0.61 -7.07 31.11
CA ILE A 726 1.72 -7.82 31.74
C ILE A 726 1.80 -7.53 33.25
N HIS A 727 1.46 -6.31 33.68
CA HIS A 727 1.53 -5.89 35.08
C HIS A 727 0.28 -6.26 35.91
N THR A 728 -0.81 -6.72 35.30
CA THR A 728 -1.99 -7.22 36.05
C THR A 728 -1.64 -8.30 37.07
N ARG A 729 -0.59 -9.09 36.82
CA ARG A 729 -0.02 -10.07 37.75
C ARG A 729 0.47 -9.47 39.08
N LEU A 730 0.73 -8.16 39.14
CA LEU A 730 1.17 -7.46 40.34
C LEU A 730 -0.01 -6.90 41.14
N VAL A 731 -1.21 -6.83 40.57
CA VAL A 731 -2.41 -6.31 41.23
C VAL A 731 -3.22 -7.47 41.79
N PRO A 732 -3.34 -7.65 43.13
CA PRO A 732 -3.97 -8.83 43.74
C PRO A 732 -5.34 -9.22 43.16
N GLY A 733 -6.20 -8.23 42.84
CA GLY A 733 -7.51 -8.46 42.24
C GLY A 733 -7.50 -8.86 40.76
N LEU A 734 -6.38 -8.67 40.04
CA LEU A 734 -6.27 -8.90 38.60
C LEU A 734 -5.33 -10.07 38.24
N ARG A 735 -4.72 -10.77 39.21
CA ARG A 735 -3.72 -11.84 38.96
C ARG A 735 -4.30 -13.16 38.42
N GLY A 736 -5.61 -13.22 38.16
CA GLY A 736 -6.29 -14.44 37.72
C GLY A 736 -5.89 -14.86 36.30
N ARG A 737 -5.66 -16.16 36.07
CA ARG A 737 -5.29 -16.68 34.73
C ARG A 737 -6.36 -16.43 33.68
N TRP A 738 -7.63 -16.52 34.07
CA TRP A 738 -8.75 -16.23 33.17
C TRP A 738 -8.66 -14.78 32.69
N LEU A 739 -8.51 -13.83 33.62
CA LEU A 739 -8.45 -12.41 33.30
C LEU A 739 -7.21 -12.08 32.46
N PHE A 740 -6.04 -12.62 32.81
CA PHE A 740 -4.82 -12.40 32.02
C PHE A 740 -4.99 -12.85 30.56
N ASN A 741 -5.49 -14.07 30.34
CA ASN A 741 -5.71 -14.58 28.99
C ASN A 741 -6.81 -13.81 28.26
N PHE A 742 -7.87 -13.38 28.94
CA PHE A 742 -8.88 -12.51 28.35
C PHE A 742 -8.32 -11.14 27.93
N LEU A 743 -7.56 -10.48 28.80
CA LEU A 743 -6.93 -9.20 28.51
C LEU A 743 -5.89 -9.30 27.38
N SER A 744 -5.20 -10.44 27.24
CA SER A 744 -4.29 -10.66 26.09
C SER A 744 -5.01 -10.65 24.74
N ILE A 745 -6.30 -11.00 24.70
CA ILE A 745 -7.13 -10.94 23.50
C ILE A 745 -7.58 -9.49 23.26
N ILE A 746 -8.10 -8.83 24.29
CA ILE A 746 -8.61 -7.46 24.19
C ILE A 746 -7.50 -6.47 23.83
N ALA A 747 -6.29 -6.65 24.38
CA ALA A 747 -5.14 -5.81 24.05
C ALA A 747 -4.78 -5.85 22.56
N PHE A 748 -5.06 -6.95 21.86
CA PHE A 748 -4.81 -7.05 20.41
C PHE A 748 -5.66 -6.07 19.58
N ALA A 749 -6.79 -5.60 20.11
CA ALA A 749 -7.58 -4.56 19.46
C ALA A 749 -6.79 -3.25 19.31
N SER A 750 -5.86 -2.93 20.22
CA SER A 750 -5.02 -1.74 20.08
C SER A 750 -4.05 -1.85 18.90
N ILE A 751 -3.49 -3.05 18.66
CA ILE A 751 -2.63 -3.31 17.48
C ILE A 751 -3.43 -3.22 16.19
N MET A 752 -4.66 -3.75 16.18
CA MET A 752 -5.56 -3.59 15.03
C MET A 752 -5.90 -2.13 14.75
N MET A 753 -6.08 -1.31 15.79
CA MET A 753 -6.26 0.13 15.62
C MET A 753 -4.99 0.80 15.09
N THR A 754 -3.81 0.48 15.63
CA THR A 754 -2.53 1.06 15.14
C THR A 754 -2.27 0.69 13.67
N TYR A 755 -2.51 -0.58 13.28
CA TYR A 755 -2.15 -1.08 11.96
C TYR A 755 -3.22 -0.84 10.88
N PHE A 756 -4.50 -1.11 11.19
CA PHE A 756 -5.62 -0.89 10.27
C PHE A 756 -6.37 0.40 10.57
N GLY A 757 -6.69 0.64 11.85
CA GLY A 757 -7.46 1.80 12.27
C GLY A 757 -6.90 3.13 11.75
N VAL A 758 -5.63 3.38 12.01
CA VAL A 758 -4.96 4.65 11.64
C VAL A 758 -4.85 4.82 10.12
N ASN A 759 -4.74 3.75 9.33
CA ASN A 759 -4.58 3.87 7.89
C ASN A 759 -5.91 3.99 7.12
N PHE A 760 -7.02 3.56 7.73
CA PHE A 760 -8.32 3.49 7.05
C PHE A 760 -9.43 4.34 7.69
N TYR A 761 -9.28 4.79 8.94
CA TYR A 761 -10.30 5.56 9.67
C TYR A 761 -9.85 6.95 10.13
N LEU A 762 -8.54 7.18 10.27
CA LEU A 762 -7.94 8.48 10.62
C LEU A 762 -7.16 8.99 9.41
#